data_AF-A0A918UXX5-F1
#
_entry.id   AF-A0A918UXX5-F1
#
_cell.length_a   1.000
_cell.length_b   1.000
_cell.length_c   1.000
_cell.angle_alpha   90.00
_cell.angle_beta   90.00
_cell.angle_gamma   90.00
#
_symmetry.space_group_name_H-M   'P 1'
#
loop_
_entity.id
_entity.type
_entity.pdbx_description
1 polymer ?
#
loop_
_entity_poly.entity_id
_entity_poly.type
_entity_poly.pdbx_seq_one_letter_code
_entity_poly.pdbx_strand_id
1 'polypeptide(L)'
;MPRLNIGDWVDSGVDWLRLHLEWLFDAVSAVVTGMYDGIDAALSAPEPLLFAGVLAIAAWWLRGLLAGVLAFAGFALIDSIQLWDDAMSTLSLVLVATLVTLAIAVPLGVWASRSTTVSAVVRPVLDFMQTMPAMVYLIPGIIFFGVGVVPGIIATIVFALPPGVRMTELGIRQVDKELVEAAEAFGTTPRDTLFRVQLPLALPTIMAGVNQVIMLGLSMVVIAGMVGGGGLGGAVYRAIGNVDIGLGFEAGVSIVILAMYLDRMTGELGRQVSPLGRRAAARAVAASGRPRLRDYRPRPAVALTGAVVLALVAGGIGIFGTEKSGRPAGAADIGKGRQVTIGYIPWDEGIASTFLWKEVLERRGFEVETKQLEAGALYTGLAGGQLDFQTDGWLPVTHAQYWKKYGDRLEDLGSWYGPTSLELAVPSYVDGIDSLADLKGQSGKFKGRIIGIEPSAGMMGLLDDKVLDAYGLGDEYEVVDGSTPGMLAELKRAYQKKEPIVTTLWSPHWAYSTYDLKKLKDPEGAWGKGDGVHTIARKGFAADQPEISRWLKDFTMTEKQLTSLEALIQRAGTGEEQHAVRAWLKENPEVEGERPPRGGPPPRNGPPGGRPPGRGGPAPSGFRPPASPHRPPTCPPRAPAAPVRCAVCARPEPEAAYGETGPGRGAGRMDAKDGKDPKETERLRVGAAVRRRRRALDLTLAAVAERSGLSVPFLSQVENERARPSTRSLQRVADALETTVGRLVEASDAARTIAVVRAPADTEDDLVYARRTRRLVRGRHQLEALEFTGEYDTEGEFQHRNDEMMYVADGAVEVEAEGRAHRLGRGDTLFLSGGVRHRWRATVPETRLVVVTVADHIVETPADTTR
;
A
#
# COMPACT_ATOMS: atom_id res chain seq x y z
N MET A 1 17.99 15.72 31.25
CA MET A 1 18.64 16.46 30.15
C MET A 1 17.78 17.68 29.83
N PRO A 2 18.33 18.81 29.34
CA PRO A 2 17.51 19.91 28.84
C PRO A 2 16.68 19.47 27.63
N ARG A 3 15.47 20.02 27.47
CA ARG A 3 14.62 19.79 26.29
C ARG A 3 15.20 20.56 25.10
N LEU A 4 15.42 19.88 23.98
CA LEU A 4 15.74 20.51 22.70
C LEU A 4 14.43 20.82 21.96
N ASN A 5 14.12 22.09 21.78
CA ASN A 5 12.93 22.55 21.07
C ASN A 5 13.15 22.52 19.54
N ILE A 6 13.28 21.31 18.99
CA ILE A 6 13.48 21.11 17.54
C ILE A 6 12.25 21.57 16.74
N GLY A 7 11.04 21.48 17.33
CA GLY A 7 9.80 21.97 16.72
C GLY A 7 9.86 23.46 16.37
N ASP A 8 10.15 24.30 17.37
CA ASP A 8 10.27 25.77 17.21
C ASP A 8 11.26 26.16 16.10
N TRP A 9 12.35 25.39 15.92
CA TRP A 9 13.35 25.60 14.88
C TRP A 9 12.86 25.15 13.49
N VAL A 10 12.08 24.07 13.41
CA VAL A 10 11.46 23.59 12.17
C VAL A 10 10.36 24.55 11.71
N ASP A 11 9.47 24.97 12.63
CA ASP A 11 8.40 25.94 12.33
C ASP A 11 9.01 27.28 11.83
N SER A 12 10.03 27.81 12.53
CA SER A 12 10.77 29.01 12.09
C SER A 12 11.42 28.83 10.71
N GLY A 13 11.92 27.64 10.40
CA GLY A 13 12.51 27.31 9.10
C GLY A 13 11.47 27.22 7.99
N VAL A 14 10.29 26.66 8.27
CA VAL A 14 9.15 26.58 7.34
C VAL A 14 8.60 27.97 7.02
N ASP A 15 8.42 28.82 8.03
CA ASP A 15 7.98 30.21 7.83
C ASP A 15 9.03 31.02 7.04
N TRP A 16 10.33 30.84 7.33
CA TRP A 16 11.38 31.48 6.52
C TRP A 16 11.35 31.02 5.06
N LEU A 17 11.21 29.72 4.81
CA LEU A 17 11.10 29.16 3.46
C LEU A 17 9.88 29.73 2.72
N ARG A 18 8.71 29.79 3.37
CA ARG A 18 7.51 30.38 2.77
C ARG A 18 7.74 31.84 2.39
N LEU A 19 8.21 32.67 3.34
CA LEU A 19 8.40 34.11 3.13
C LEU A 19 9.42 34.49 2.03
N HIS A 20 10.31 33.59 1.63
CA HIS A 20 11.38 33.88 0.65
C HIS A 20 11.30 33.06 -0.65
N LEU A 21 10.60 31.91 -0.65
CA LEU A 21 10.54 30.97 -1.76
C LEU A 21 9.10 30.63 -2.23
N GLU A 22 8.07 31.37 -1.80
CA GLU A 22 6.68 31.19 -2.26
C GLU A 22 6.59 31.05 -3.79
N TRP A 23 7.24 31.95 -4.54
CA TRP A 23 7.34 31.92 -6.01
C TRP A 23 7.88 30.61 -6.60
N LEU A 24 8.75 29.90 -5.87
CA LEU A 24 9.34 28.63 -6.30
C LEU A 24 8.37 27.47 -6.01
N PHE A 25 7.67 27.51 -4.87
CA PHE A 25 6.63 26.54 -4.56
C PHE A 25 5.42 26.69 -5.48
N ASP A 26 5.00 27.92 -5.79
CA ASP A 26 3.97 28.23 -6.80
C ASP A 26 4.35 27.69 -8.19
N ALA A 27 5.60 27.93 -8.62
CA ALA A 27 6.08 27.43 -9.91
C ALA A 27 6.12 25.89 -9.96
N VAL A 28 6.49 25.22 -8.86
CA VAL A 28 6.44 23.76 -8.75
C VAL A 28 4.99 23.26 -8.75
N SER A 29 4.09 23.88 -7.98
CA SER A 29 2.66 23.56 -7.99
C SER A 29 2.06 23.71 -9.38
N ALA A 30 2.29 24.82 -10.07
CA ALA A 30 1.76 25.06 -11.42
C ALA A 30 2.24 24.00 -12.43
N VAL A 31 3.51 23.57 -12.35
CA VAL A 31 4.04 22.48 -13.20
C VAL A 31 3.45 21.12 -12.81
N VAL A 32 3.37 20.78 -11.52
CA VAL A 32 2.85 19.48 -11.07
C VAL A 32 1.34 19.35 -11.32
N THR A 33 0.56 20.39 -11.03
CA THR A 33 -0.88 20.46 -11.35
C THR A 33 -1.08 20.42 -12.87
N GLY A 34 -0.36 21.23 -13.66
CA GLY A 34 -0.46 21.18 -15.12
C GLY A 34 -0.07 19.84 -15.75
N MET A 35 0.86 19.10 -15.14
CA MET A 35 1.17 17.71 -15.51
C MET A 35 0.07 16.72 -15.09
N TYR A 36 -0.57 16.93 -13.95
CA TYR A 36 -1.69 16.11 -13.47
C TYR A 36 -2.93 16.34 -14.32
N ASP A 37 -3.43 17.58 -14.41
CA ASP A 37 -4.61 17.97 -15.21
C ASP A 37 -4.46 17.56 -16.68
N GLY A 38 -3.26 17.74 -17.25
CA GLY A 38 -2.96 17.40 -18.65
C GLY A 38 -2.88 15.90 -18.93
N ILE A 39 -2.55 15.07 -17.91
CA ILE A 39 -2.64 13.62 -18.01
C ILE A 39 -4.08 13.16 -17.75
N ASP A 40 -4.76 13.72 -16.74
CA ASP A 40 -6.10 13.31 -16.38
C ASP A 40 -7.11 13.62 -17.48
N ALA A 41 -7.10 14.84 -18.02
CA ALA A 41 -7.92 15.20 -19.18
C ALA A 41 -7.64 14.29 -20.41
N ALA A 42 -6.45 13.69 -20.53
CA ALA A 42 -6.12 12.75 -21.61
C ALA A 42 -6.57 11.30 -21.31
N LEU A 43 -6.71 10.91 -20.04
CA LEU A 43 -7.18 9.58 -19.61
C LEU A 43 -8.71 9.53 -19.44
N SER A 44 -9.31 10.64 -19.02
CA SER A 44 -10.73 10.78 -18.68
C SER A 44 -11.59 11.31 -19.85
N ALA A 45 -10.99 11.84 -20.93
CA ALA A 45 -11.72 12.27 -22.13
C ALA A 45 -12.39 11.16 -22.98
N PRO A 46 -11.86 9.92 -23.09
CA PRO A 46 -12.54 8.85 -23.82
C PRO A 46 -13.59 8.15 -22.95
N GLU A 47 -14.73 7.80 -23.55
CA GLU A 47 -15.75 6.94 -22.95
C GLU A 47 -15.13 5.70 -22.25
N PRO A 48 -15.50 5.37 -21.00
CA PRO A 48 -14.85 4.35 -20.17
C PRO A 48 -14.59 3.02 -20.87
N LEU A 49 -15.62 2.45 -21.50
CA LEU A 49 -15.54 1.17 -22.21
C LEU A 49 -14.67 1.23 -23.47
N LEU A 50 -14.53 2.40 -24.11
CA LEU A 50 -13.59 2.58 -25.23
C LEU A 50 -12.15 2.62 -24.72
N PHE A 51 -11.87 3.34 -23.63
CA PHE A 51 -10.52 3.39 -23.06
C PHE A 51 -10.10 2.04 -22.45
N ALA A 52 -11.00 1.35 -21.76
CA ALA A 52 -10.80 -0.04 -21.34
C ALA A 52 -10.43 -0.94 -22.53
N GLY A 53 -11.04 -0.73 -23.69
CA GLY A 53 -10.67 -1.37 -24.96
C GLY A 53 -9.24 -1.07 -25.41
N VAL A 54 -8.81 0.20 -25.37
CA VAL A 54 -7.43 0.60 -25.72
C VAL A 54 -6.40 -0.03 -24.75
N LEU A 55 -6.67 0.04 -23.44
CA LEU A 55 -5.82 -0.56 -22.41
C LEU A 55 -5.73 -2.08 -22.55
N ALA A 56 -6.82 -2.74 -22.94
CA ALA A 56 -6.88 -4.17 -23.24
C ALA A 56 -6.08 -4.55 -24.49
N ILE A 57 -6.15 -3.76 -25.57
CA ILE A 57 -5.36 -3.95 -26.78
C ILE A 57 -3.86 -3.83 -26.48
N ALA A 58 -3.45 -2.83 -25.69
CA ALA A 58 -2.07 -2.67 -25.26
C ALA A 58 -1.56 -3.87 -24.43
N ALA A 59 -2.38 -4.38 -23.50
CA ALA A 59 -2.06 -5.57 -22.72
C ALA A 59 -2.00 -6.85 -23.58
N TRP A 60 -2.87 -7.01 -24.58
CA TRP A 60 -2.81 -8.10 -25.56
C TRP A 60 -1.50 -8.05 -26.36
N TRP A 61 -1.13 -6.90 -26.93
CA TRP A 61 0.09 -6.78 -27.74
C TRP A 61 1.37 -7.09 -26.97
N LEU A 62 1.47 -6.68 -25.70
CA LEU A 62 2.64 -6.96 -24.86
C LEU A 62 2.66 -8.40 -24.31
N ARG A 63 1.52 -8.91 -23.82
CA ARG A 63 1.48 -10.12 -22.97
C ARG A 63 0.63 -11.28 -23.50
N GLY A 64 -0.07 -11.11 -24.62
CA GLY A 64 -0.94 -12.12 -25.21
C GLY A 64 -2.41 -12.01 -24.80
N LEU A 65 -3.30 -12.66 -25.57
CA LEU A 65 -4.76 -12.41 -25.55
C LEU A 65 -5.41 -12.46 -24.16
N LEU A 66 -4.98 -13.38 -23.30
CA LEU A 66 -5.51 -13.51 -21.93
C LEU A 66 -5.28 -12.23 -21.10
N ALA A 67 -4.15 -11.55 -21.28
CA ALA A 67 -3.88 -10.30 -20.56
C ALA A 67 -4.77 -9.15 -21.05
N GLY A 68 -5.09 -9.11 -22.35
CA GLY A 68 -6.06 -8.16 -22.89
C GLY A 68 -7.48 -8.40 -22.37
N VAL A 69 -7.95 -9.65 -22.40
CA VAL A 69 -9.28 -10.02 -21.86
C VAL A 69 -9.40 -9.71 -20.37
N LEU A 70 -8.37 -10.02 -19.57
CA LEU A 70 -8.36 -9.70 -18.14
C LEU A 70 -8.27 -8.19 -17.87
N ALA A 71 -7.52 -7.44 -18.67
CA ALA A 71 -7.49 -5.97 -18.56
C ALA A 71 -8.85 -5.35 -18.90
N PHE A 72 -9.50 -5.78 -19.99
CA PHE A 72 -10.84 -5.31 -20.36
C PHE A 72 -11.85 -5.59 -19.24
N ALA A 73 -11.90 -6.84 -18.76
CA ALA A 73 -12.81 -7.24 -17.70
C ALA A 73 -12.54 -6.50 -16.36
N GLY A 74 -11.28 -6.18 -16.06
CA GLY A 74 -10.92 -5.38 -14.88
C GLY A 74 -11.37 -3.92 -15.01
N PHE A 75 -11.07 -3.25 -16.12
CA PHE A 75 -11.45 -1.85 -16.31
C PHE A 75 -12.97 -1.67 -16.50
N ALA A 76 -13.65 -2.62 -17.15
CA ALA A 76 -15.12 -2.63 -17.22
C ALA A 76 -15.79 -2.95 -15.88
N LEU A 77 -15.09 -3.60 -14.92
CA LEU A 77 -15.59 -3.75 -13.56
C LEU A 77 -15.49 -2.43 -12.77
N ILE A 78 -14.39 -1.67 -12.93
CA ILE A 78 -14.22 -0.34 -12.32
C ILE A 78 -15.32 0.64 -12.81
N ASP A 79 -15.61 0.62 -14.11
CA ASP A 79 -16.73 1.32 -14.74
C ASP A 79 -18.08 0.88 -14.14
N SER A 80 -18.33 -0.43 -14.06
CA SER A 80 -19.56 -1.01 -13.51
C SER A 80 -19.81 -0.74 -12.02
N ILE A 81 -18.80 -0.32 -11.24
CA ILE A 81 -18.92 0.10 -9.84
C ILE A 81 -18.77 1.62 -9.67
N GLN A 82 -18.83 2.38 -10.77
CA GLN A 82 -18.84 3.86 -10.80
C GLN A 82 -17.57 4.53 -10.21
N LEU A 83 -16.46 3.80 -10.12
CA LEU A 83 -15.16 4.33 -9.64
C LEU A 83 -14.19 4.65 -10.79
N TRP A 84 -14.70 4.91 -11.99
CA TRP A 84 -13.89 5.19 -13.18
C TRP A 84 -13.05 6.47 -13.03
N ASP A 85 -13.67 7.60 -12.73
CA ASP A 85 -13.00 8.89 -12.60
C ASP A 85 -12.02 8.89 -11.42
N ASP A 86 -12.39 8.22 -10.32
CA ASP A 86 -11.51 8.01 -9.17
C ASP A 86 -10.27 7.15 -9.56
N ALA A 87 -10.44 6.17 -10.45
CA ALA A 87 -9.35 5.33 -10.95
C ALA A 87 -8.46 6.06 -11.97
N MET A 88 -9.02 6.90 -12.85
CA MET A 88 -8.23 7.74 -13.75
C MET A 88 -7.45 8.80 -12.97
N SER A 89 -8.08 9.49 -12.01
CA SER A 89 -7.43 10.41 -11.05
C SER A 89 -6.24 9.74 -10.34
N THR A 90 -6.42 8.49 -9.92
CA THR A 90 -5.37 7.69 -9.28
C THR A 90 -4.24 7.36 -10.26
N LEU A 91 -4.57 6.99 -11.49
CA LEU A 91 -3.58 6.69 -12.53
C LEU A 91 -2.77 7.95 -12.91
N SER A 92 -3.43 9.10 -13.07
CA SER A 92 -2.82 10.41 -13.29
C SER A 92 -1.82 10.77 -12.19
N LEU A 93 -2.23 10.67 -10.93
CA LEU A 93 -1.39 10.93 -9.76
C LEU A 93 -0.16 10.02 -9.73
N VAL A 94 -0.35 8.71 -9.93
CA VAL A 94 0.74 7.71 -9.93
C VAL A 94 1.68 7.91 -11.12
N LEU A 95 1.18 8.28 -12.30
CA LEU A 95 2.00 8.56 -13.48
C LEU A 95 2.84 9.83 -13.31
N VAL A 96 2.26 10.96 -12.85
CA VAL A 96 3.03 12.18 -12.57
C VAL A 96 4.09 11.92 -11.52
N ALA A 97 3.72 11.33 -10.38
CA ALA A 97 4.66 11.02 -9.32
C ALA A 97 5.78 10.07 -9.81
N THR A 98 5.46 9.06 -10.61
CA THR A 98 6.47 8.16 -11.22
C THR A 98 7.38 8.91 -12.18
N LEU A 99 6.85 9.71 -13.10
CA LEU A 99 7.64 10.42 -14.11
C LEU A 99 8.63 11.39 -13.47
N VAL A 100 8.17 12.20 -12.51
CA VAL A 100 9.02 13.14 -11.76
C VAL A 100 10.03 12.37 -10.89
N THR A 101 9.61 11.29 -10.23
CA THR A 101 10.52 10.43 -9.44
C THR A 101 11.63 9.88 -10.31
N LEU A 102 11.34 9.34 -11.49
CA LEU A 102 12.36 8.75 -12.38
C LEU A 102 13.30 9.81 -12.99
N ALA A 103 12.77 10.99 -13.31
CA ALA A 103 13.55 12.13 -13.80
C ALA A 103 14.61 12.60 -12.78
N ILE A 104 14.36 12.44 -11.48
CA ILE A 104 15.34 12.73 -10.42
C ILE A 104 16.18 11.49 -10.08
N ALA A 105 15.52 10.34 -9.90
CA ALA A 105 16.13 9.15 -9.33
C ALA A 105 17.16 8.48 -10.25
N VAL A 106 16.92 8.47 -11.57
CA VAL A 106 17.85 7.86 -12.51
C VAL A 106 19.14 8.69 -12.64
N PRO A 107 19.12 10.03 -12.86
CA PRO A 107 20.33 10.84 -12.82
C PRO A 107 21.06 10.80 -11.48
N LEU A 108 20.34 10.83 -10.35
CA LEU A 108 20.97 10.74 -9.03
C LEU A 108 21.63 9.38 -8.78
N GLY A 109 21.02 8.27 -9.22
CA GLY A 109 21.63 6.94 -9.17
C GLY A 109 22.83 6.76 -10.10
N VAL A 110 22.80 7.40 -11.28
CA VAL A 110 23.96 7.51 -12.20
C VAL A 110 25.11 8.31 -11.56
N TRP A 111 24.81 9.36 -10.80
CA TRP A 111 25.84 10.13 -10.11
C TRP A 111 26.43 9.38 -8.91
N ALA A 112 25.57 8.74 -8.11
CA ALA A 112 25.96 7.90 -6.97
C ALA A 112 26.74 6.63 -7.38
N SER A 113 26.53 6.07 -8.59
CA SER A 113 27.34 4.93 -9.05
C SER A 113 28.77 5.36 -9.39
N ARG A 114 28.94 6.56 -9.95
CA ARG A 114 30.24 7.12 -10.38
C ARG A 114 31.05 7.77 -9.26
N SER A 115 30.45 8.12 -8.12
CA SER A 115 31.16 8.69 -6.96
C SER A 115 30.79 8.00 -5.65
N THR A 116 31.80 7.42 -4.97
CA THR A 116 31.65 6.83 -3.63
C THR A 116 31.26 7.87 -2.59
N THR A 117 31.77 9.10 -2.69
CA THR A 117 31.38 10.22 -1.80
C THR A 117 29.92 10.61 -1.98
N VAL A 118 29.43 10.72 -3.23
CA VAL A 118 28.02 11.01 -3.51
C VAL A 118 27.14 9.89 -2.97
N SER A 119 27.50 8.63 -3.21
CA SER A 119 26.80 7.46 -2.64
C SER A 119 26.74 7.51 -1.11
N ALA A 120 27.85 7.83 -0.43
CA ALA A 120 27.92 7.92 1.02
C ALA A 120 27.05 9.05 1.61
N VAL A 121 26.96 10.20 0.93
CA VAL A 121 26.12 11.34 1.36
C VAL A 121 24.64 11.11 1.04
N VAL A 122 24.32 10.54 -0.12
CA VAL A 122 22.94 10.30 -0.56
C VAL A 122 22.27 9.19 0.25
N ARG A 123 23.00 8.13 0.65
CA ARG A 123 22.41 6.98 1.37
C ARG A 123 21.62 7.36 2.63
N PRO A 124 22.16 8.11 3.61
CA PRO A 124 21.40 8.56 4.79
C PRO A 124 20.17 9.39 4.45
N VAL A 125 20.23 10.24 3.41
CA VAL A 125 19.08 11.03 2.95
C VAL A 125 18.00 10.10 2.40
N LEU A 126 18.35 9.09 1.60
CA LEU A 126 17.39 8.09 1.11
C LEU A 126 16.82 7.20 2.23
N ASP A 127 17.60 6.86 3.26
CA ASP A 127 17.09 6.13 4.42
C ASP A 127 16.11 6.99 5.23
N PHE A 128 16.43 8.27 5.46
CA PHE A 128 15.52 9.23 6.09
C PHE A 128 14.21 9.40 5.30
N MET A 129 14.33 9.61 3.98
CA MET A 129 13.19 9.69 3.05
C MET A 129 12.29 8.44 3.10
N GLN A 130 12.89 7.24 3.20
CA GLN A 130 12.18 5.97 3.20
C GLN A 130 11.63 5.54 4.58
N THR A 131 12.13 6.11 5.69
CA THR A 131 11.80 5.64 7.06
C THR A 131 10.93 6.58 7.88
N MET A 132 10.85 7.89 7.57
CA MET A 132 9.86 8.73 8.22
C MET A 132 8.43 8.38 7.77
N PRO A 133 7.43 8.39 8.68
CA PRO A 133 6.04 8.15 8.31
C PRO A 133 5.54 9.17 7.28
N ALA A 134 4.83 8.71 6.26
CA ALA A 134 4.48 9.54 5.11
C ALA A 134 3.62 10.77 5.45
N MET A 135 2.81 10.71 6.52
CA MET A 135 2.05 11.84 7.09
C MET A 135 2.94 13.04 7.47
N VAL A 136 4.20 12.80 7.87
CA VAL A 136 5.14 13.86 8.25
C VAL A 136 5.52 14.74 7.06
N TYR A 137 5.49 14.21 5.83
CA TYR A 137 5.71 15.00 4.61
C TYR A 137 4.49 15.84 4.19
N LEU A 138 3.29 15.42 4.59
CA LEU A 138 2.06 16.11 4.20
C LEU A 138 1.89 17.46 4.90
N ILE A 139 2.33 17.59 6.15
CA ILE A 139 2.26 18.85 6.91
C ILE A 139 3.00 19.99 6.18
N PRO A 140 4.32 19.91 5.88
CA PRO A 140 4.99 20.92 5.07
C PRO A 140 4.48 20.93 3.62
N GLY A 141 4.05 19.78 3.07
CA GLY A 141 3.47 19.70 1.73
C GLY A 141 2.25 20.62 1.56
N ILE A 142 1.30 20.58 2.49
CA ILE A 142 0.12 21.47 2.50
C ILE A 142 0.55 22.92 2.71
N ILE A 143 1.47 23.19 3.65
CA ILE A 143 1.93 24.56 3.95
C ILE A 143 2.58 25.24 2.72
N PHE A 144 3.35 24.48 1.92
CA PHE A 144 4.05 25.03 0.74
C PHE A 144 3.23 24.97 -0.56
N PHE A 145 2.42 23.92 -0.79
CA PHE A 145 1.84 23.65 -2.11
C PHE A 145 0.30 23.75 -2.19
N GLY A 146 -0.39 24.01 -1.07
CA GLY A 146 -1.85 24.03 -1.03
C GLY A 146 -2.47 22.68 -0.64
N VAL A 147 -3.78 22.68 -0.35
CA VAL A 147 -4.56 21.44 -0.22
C VAL A 147 -4.98 20.95 -1.61
N GLY A 148 -4.67 19.68 -1.94
CA GLY A 148 -5.04 19.04 -3.20
C GLY A 148 -4.12 17.89 -3.59
N VAL A 149 -3.99 17.65 -4.90
CA VAL A 149 -3.15 16.57 -5.46
C VAL A 149 -1.65 16.78 -5.26
N VAL A 150 -1.16 18.04 -5.22
CA VAL A 150 0.28 18.34 -5.23
C VAL A 150 1.00 17.81 -3.98
N PRO A 151 0.56 18.03 -2.72
CA PRO A 151 1.17 17.40 -1.54
C PRO A 151 1.20 15.88 -1.62
N GLY A 152 0.14 15.26 -2.16
CA GLY A 152 0.06 13.82 -2.38
C GLY A 152 1.11 13.32 -3.37
N ILE A 153 1.27 14.01 -4.50
CA ILE A 153 2.31 13.74 -5.51
C ILE A 153 3.71 13.93 -4.92
N ILE A 154 3.96 15.03 -4.20
CA ILE A 154 5.27 15.34 -3.61
C ILE A 154 5.65 14.31 -2.53
N ALA A 155 4.76 13.98 -1.60
CA ALA A 155 5.02 12.95 -0.59
C ALA A 155 5.21 11.56 -1.23
N THR A 156 4.50 11.27 -2.33
CA THR A 156 4.72 10.06 -3.14
C THR A 156 6.11 10.04 -3.78
N ILE A 157 6.57 11.15 -4.35
CA ILE A 157 7.92 11.27 -4.93
C ILE A 157 8.98 11.04 -3.84
N VAL A 158 8.84 11.69 -2.68
CA VAL A 158 9.77 11.54 -1.55
C VAL A 158 9.87 10.08 -1.10
N PHE A 159 8.74 9.38 -0.98
CA PHE A 159 8.70 7.98 -0.54
C PHE A 159 9.17 6.97 -1.60
N ALA A 160 8.90 7.24 -2.89
CA ALA A 160 9.21 6.34 -4.00
C ALA A 160 10.63 6.50 -4.59
N LEU A 161 11.27 7.67 -4.42
CA LEU A 161 12.61 7.97 -4.95
C LEU A 161 13.74 7.05 -4.42
N PRO A 162 13.79 6.67 -3.12
CA PRO A 162 14.84 5.80 -2.57
C PRO A 162 15.13 4.50 -3.34
N PRO A 163 14.16 3.60 -3.64
CA PRO A 163 14.44 2.41 -4.44
C PRO A 163 14.83 2.74 -5.89
N GLY A 164 14.30 3.81 -6.50
CA GLY A 164 14.68 4.23 -7.86
C GLY A 164 16.16 4.59 -7.97
N VAL A 165 16.67 5.37 -7.00
CA VAL A 165 18.10 5.72 -6.93
C VAL A 165 18.94 4.48 -6.62
N ARG A 166 18.55 3.70 -5.60
CA ARG A 166 19.30 2.51 -5.14
C ARG A 166 19.45 1.45 -6.22
N MET A 167 18.39 1.16 -6.96
CA MET A 167 18.42 0.18 -8.05
C MET A 167 19.17 0.70 -9.28
N THR A 168 19.17 2.01 -9.53
CA THR A 168 19.99 2.61 -10.60
C THR A 168 21.47 2.62 -10.24
N GLU A 169 21.82 2.98 -8.99
CA GLU A 169 23.20 2.90 -8.49
C GLU A 169 23.73 1.46 -8.60
N LEU A 170 22.96 0.50 -8.05
CA LEU A 170 23.30 -0.91 -8.03
C LEU A 170 23.44 -1.48 -9.46
N GLY A 171 22.48 -1.19 -10.34
CA GLY A 171 22.49 -1.69 -11.71
C GLY A 171 23.73 -1.29 -12.49
N ILE A 172 24.21 -0.05 -12.32
CA ILE A 172 25.42 0.45 -12.98
C ILE A 172 26.69 -0.11 -12.31
N ARG A 173 26.71 -0.21 -10.97
CA ARG A 173 27.83 -0.83 -10.22
C ARG A 173 27.96 -2.35 -10.45
N GLN A 174 26.91 -3.01 -10.94
CA GLN A 174 26.89 -4.44 -11.28
C GLN A 174 27.25 -4.73 -12.76
N VAL A 175 27.53 -3.70 -13.57
CA VAL A 175 28.04 -3.93 -14.93
C VAL A 175 29.47 -4.45 -14.85
N ASP A 176 29.73 -5.51 -15.60
CA ASP A 176 31.04 -6.16 -15.67
C ASP A 176 32.15 -5.16 -16.04
N LYS A 177 33.24 -5.17 -15.25
CA LYS A 177 34.37 -4.27 -15.40
C LYS A 177 35.17 -4.57 -16.67
N GLU A 178 35.25 -5.83 -17.09
CA GLU A 178 35.94 -6.22 -18.33
C GLU A 178 35.25 -5.62 -19.56
N LEU A 179 33.91 -5.54 -19.55
CA LEU A 179 33.13 -4.90 -20.62
C LEU A 179 33.29 -3.37 -20.65
N VAL A 180 33.62 -2.75 -19.52
CA VAL A 180 33.93 -1.32 -19.42
C VAL A 180 35.35 -1.06 -19.93
N GLU A 181 36.33 -1.83 -19.46
CA GLU A 181 37.73 -1.71 -19.86
C GLU A 181 37.94 -2.01 -21.35
N ALA A 182 37.26 -3.02 -21.90
CA ALA A 182 37.25 -3.28 -23.33
C ALA A 182 36.69 -2.09 -24.14
N ALA A 183 35.61 -1.46 -23.66
CA ALA A 183 35.02 -0.30 -24.32
C ALA A 183 35.92 0.94 -24.24
N GLU A 184 36.65 1.13 -23.14
CA GLU A 184 37.65 2.19 -22.98
C GLU A 184 38.89 1.91 -23.86
N ALA A 185 39.33 0.66 -24.01
CA ALA A 185 40.39 0.25 -24.94
C ALA A 185 40.03 0.46 -26.42
N PHE A 186 38.75 0.36 -26.79
CA PHE A 186 38.25 0.80 -28.11
C PHE A 186 38.06 2.34 -28.24
N GLY A 187 38.54 3.12 -27.27
CA GLY A 187 38.55 4.59 -27.32
C GLY A 187 37.18 5.25 -27.11
N THR A 188 36.20 4.56 -26.51
CA THR A 188 34.90 5.19 -26.21
C THR A 188 35.03 6.22 -25.09
N THR A 189 34.34 7.36 -25.22
CA THR A 189 34.36 8.39 -24.17
C THR A 189 33.61 7.90 -22.92
N PRO A 190 33.94 8.36 -21.70
CA PRO A 190 33.21 7.96 -20.48
C PRO A 190 31.72 8.32 -20.46
N ARG A 191 31.25 9.13 -21.43
CA ARG A 191 29.83 9.36 -21.75
C ARG A 191 29.27 8.25 -22.64
N ASP A 192 29.97 7.89 -23.71
CA ASP A 192 29.59 6.79 -24.59
C ASP A 192 29.63 5.43 -23.87
N THR A 193 30.62 5.18 -23.02
CA THR A 193 30.67 3.97 -22.18
C THR A 193 29.44 3.88 -21.28
N LEU A 194 29.01 5.00 -20.69
CA LEU A 194 27.79 5.07 -19.88
C LEU A 194 26.52 4.79 -20.71
N PHE A 195 26.32 5.52 -21.82
CA PHE A 195 25.07 5.43 -22.59
C PHE A 195 24.97 4.22 -23.53
N ARG A 196 26.10 3.68 -24.01
CA ARG A 196 26.13 2.56 -24.99
C ARG A 196 26.44 1.20 -24.35
N VAL A 197 27.12 1.16 -23.21
CA VAL A 197 27.51 -0.09 -22.53
C VAL A 197 26.82 -0.23 -21.17
N GLN A 198 27.07 0.69 -20.24
CA GLN A 198 26.61 0.53 -18.85
C GLN A 198 25.08 0.61 -18.72
N LEU A 199 24.43 1.66 -19.21
CA LEU A 199 22.97 1.82 -19.09
C LEU A 199 22.18 0.68 -19.78
N PRO A 200 22.51 0.22 -21.00
CA PRO A 200 21.84 -0.93 -21.61
C PRO A 200 22.00 -2.26 -20.86
N LEU A 201 23.09 -2.45 -20.11
CA LEU A 201 23.34 -3.63 -19.27
C LEU A 201 22.69 -3.51 -17.88
N ALA A 202 22.70 -2.31 -17.29
CA ALA A 202 22.04 -1.97 -16.03
C ALA A 202 20.51 -1.92 -16.12
N LEU A 203 19.97 -1.79 -17.34
CA LEU A 203 18.53 -1.56 -17.59
C LEU A 203 17.58 -2.56 -16.90
N PRO A 204 17.85 -3.88 -16.78
CA PRO A 204 16.97 -4.78 -16.04
C PRO A 204 16.83 -4.39 -14.56
N THR A 205 17.92 -3.96 -13.92
CA THR A 205 17.93 -3.52 -12.52
C THR A 205 17.25 -2.15 -12.39
N ILE A 206 17.51 -1.22 -13.32
CA ILE A 206 16.82 0.08 -13.39
C ILE A 206 15.30 -0.12 -13.53
N MET A 207 14.86 -1.00 -14.44
CA MET A 207 13.43 -1.31 -14.66
C MET A 207 12.79 -2.03 -13.46
N ALA A 208 13.54 -2.82 -12.69
CA ALA A 208 13.06 -3.32 -11.41
C ALA A 208 12.88 -2.17 -10.39
N GLY A 209 13.77 -1.18 -10.40
CA GLY A 209 13.60 0.10 -9.68
C GLY A 209 12.35 0.87 -10.11
N VAL A 210 12.09 1.01 -11.42
CA VAL A 210 10.86 1.61 -11.98
C VAL A 210 9.62 0.90 -11.43
N ASN A 211 9.60 -0.43 -11.42
CA ASN A 211 8.46 -1.18 -10.87
C ASN A 211 8.28 -0.93 -9.36
N GLN A 212 9.37 -0.76 -8.59
CA GLN A 212 9.27 -0.38 -7.17
C GLN A 212 8.75 1.05 -6.98
N VAL A 213 9.17 2.02 -7.81
CA VAL A 213 8.66 3.40 -7.79
C VAL A 213 7.14 3.39 -7.99
N ILE A 214 6.65 2.70 -9.02
CA ILE A 214 5.22 2.61 -9.35
C ILE A 214 4.43 1.91 -8.22
N MET A 215 4.93 0.77 -7.72
CA MET A 215 4.23 -0.02 -6.69
C MET A 215 4.21 0.68 -5.32
N LEU A 216 5.26 1.43 -4.95
CA LEU A 216 5.21 2.30 -3.77
C LEU A 216 4.27 3.49 -4.01
N GLY A 217 4.26 4.04 -5.23
CA GLY A 217 3.32 5.10 -5.62
C GLY A 217 1.86 4.70 -5.38
N LEU A 218 1.47 3.54 -5.88
CA LEU A 218 0.15 2.96 -5.66
C LEU A 218 -0.17 2.71 -4.17
N SER A 219 0.83 2.34 -3.35
CA SER A 219 0.63 2.16 -1.90
C SER A 219 0.41 3.47 -1.14
N MET A 220 0.87 4.60 -1.71
CA MET A 220 0.79 5.94 -1.13
C MET A 220 -0.52 6.67 -1.49
N VAL A 221 -1.27 6.18 -2.49
CA VAL A 221 -2.52 6.78 -3.01
C VAL A 221 -3.54 7.11 -1.91
N VAL A 222 -3.74 6.23 -0.92
CA VAL A 222 -4.70 6.48 0.18
C VAL A 222 -4.30 7.71 1.00
N ILE A 223 -3.01 7.88 1.27
CA ILE A 223 -2.48 9.01 2.03
C ILE A 223 -2.53 10.30 1.21
N ALA A 224 -2.38 10.23 -0.12
CA ALA A 224 -2.67 11.36 -1.01
C ALA A 224 -4.16 11.75 -1.01
N GLY A 225 -5.07 10.78 -0.95
CA GLY A 225 -6.51 11.01 -0.83
C GLY A 225 -6.90 11.79 0.43
N MET A 226 -6.25 11.50 1.57
CA MET A 226 -6.49 12.15 2.87
C MET A 226 -6.13 13.65 2.92
N VAL A 227 -5.44 14.18 1.91
CA VAL A 227 -5.06 15.61 1.81
C VAL A 227 -5.71 16.34 0.63
N GLY A 228 -6.86 15.83 0.16
CA GLY A 228 -7.60 16.41 -0.95
C GLY A 228 -7.08 15.99 -2.33
N GLY A 229 -6.24 14.95 -2.41
CA GLY A 229 -5.77 14.37 -3.68
C GLY A 229 -6.81 13.49 -4.40
N GLY A 230 -7.99 13.29 -3.81
CA GLY A 230 -9.11 12.57 -4.42
C GLY A 230 -8.80 11.13 -4.81
N GLY A 231 -9.43 10.67 -5.89
CA GLY A 231 -9.21 9.35 -6.47
C GLY A 231 -9.68 8.19 -5.59
N LEU A 232 -9.30 6.98 -5.98
CA LEU A 232 -9.50 5.75 -5.20
C LEU A 232 -8.91 5.85 -3.78
N GLY A 233 -7.92 6.72 -3.57
CA GLY A 233 -7.42 7.03 -2.23
C GLY A 233 -8.45 7.76 -1.36
N GLY A 234 -9.09 8.79 -1.91
CA GLY A 234 -10.24 9.46 -1.30
C GLY A 234 -11.43 8.53 -1.12
N ALA A 235 -11.74 7.67 -2.10
CA ALA A 235 -12.79 6.65 -1.99
C ALA A 235 -12.51 5.65 -0.85
N VAL A 236 -11.28 5.14 -0.72
CA VAL A 236 -10.87 4.30 0.43
C VAL A 236 -10.96 5.08 1.74
N TYR A 237 -10.61 6.37 1.78
CA TYR A 237 -10.72 7.17 2.99
C TYR A 237 -12.19 7.45 3.40
N ARG A 238 -13.10 7.67 2.43
CA ARG A 238 -14.56 7.71 2.66
C ARG A 238 -15.08 6.37 3.19
N ALA A 239 -14.70 5.27 2.53
CA ALA A 239 -15.13 3.93 2.91
C ALA A 239 -14.67 3.54 4.32
N ILE A 240 -13.48 3.99 4.70
CA ILE A 240 -13.01 3.95 6.08
C ILE A 240 -13.96 4.82 6.91
N GLY A 241 -13.97 6.15 6.78
CA GLY A 241 -14.76 7.07 7.62
C GLY A 241 -16.21 6.64 7.88
N ASN A 242 -16.94 6.30 6.81
CA ASN A 242 -18.37 5.95 6.86
C ASN A 242 -18.63 4.48 7.27
N VAL A 243 -17.59 3.69 7.58
CA VAL A 243 -17.63 2.24 7.85
C VAL A 243 -18.24 1.41 6.70
N ASP A 244 -18.15 1.93 5.48
CA ASP A 244 -18.67 1.29 4.27
C ASP A 244 -17.71 0.23 3.74
N ILE A 245 -17.95 -1.01 4.19
CA ILE A 245 -17.23 -2.20 3.75
C ILE A 245 -17.45 -2.49 2.25
N GLY A 246 -18.57 -2.02 1.66
CA GLY A 246 -18.86 -2.15 0.24
C GLY A 246 -17.92 -1.29 -0.60
N LEU A 247 -18.02 0.04 -0.45
CA LEU A 247 -17.12 1.00 -1.11
C LEU A 247 -15.65 0.68 -0.84
N GLY A 248 -15.30 0.27 0.39
CA GLY A 248 -13.92 -0.05 0.75
C GLY A 248 -13.37 -1.28 0.04
N PHE A 249 -14.23 -2.27 -0.23
CA PHE A 249 -13.88 -3.41 -1.06
C PHE A 249 -13.82 -3.05 -2.54
N GLU A 250 -14.76 -2.25 -3.05
CA GLU A 250 -14.85 -1.81 -4.45
C GLU A 250 -13.68 -0.91 -4.86
N ALA A 251 -13.34 0.10 -4.04
CA ALA A 251 -12.16 0.94 -4.23
C ALA A 251 -10.86 0.12 -4.04
N GLY A 252 -10.81 -0.79 -3.06
CA GLY A 252 -9.68 -1.70 -2.87
C GLY A 252 -9.43 -2.62 -4.07
N VAL A 253 -10.49 -3.21 -4.64
CA VAL A 253 -10.42 -4.01 -5.87
C VAL A 253 -9.97 -3.16 -7.06
N SER A 254 -10.47 -1.93 -7.18
CA SER A 254 -10.06 -0.98 -8.23
C SER A 254 -8.56 -0.65 -8.16
N ILE A 255 -8.03 -0.37 -6.95
CA ILE A 255 -6.58 -0.16 -6.72
C ILE A 255 -5.79 -1.42 -7.11
N VAL A 256 -6.27 -2.62 -6.74
CA VAL A 256 -5.62 -3.89 -7.08
C VAL A 256 -5.62 -4.14 -8.60
N ILE A 257 -6.70 -3.84 -9.31
CA ILE A 257 -6.78 -3.95 -10.78
C ILE A 257 -5.79 -3.00 -11.44
N LEU A 258 -5.74 -1.74 -11.00
CA LEU A 258 -4.82 -0.73 -11.52
C LEU A 258 -3.35 -1.12 -11.26
N ALA A 259 -3.05 -1.58 -10.04
CA ALA A 259 -1.72 -2.05 -9.67
C ALA A 259 -1.29 -3.30 -10.46
N MET A 260 -2.20 -4.27 -10.64
CA MET A 260 -1.96 -5.46 -11.45
C MET A 260 -1.78 -5.13 -12.93
N TYR A 261 -2.44 -4.10 -13.46
CA TYR A 261 -2.19 -3.63 -14.82
C TYR A 261 -0.78 -3.04 -14.93
N LEU A 262 -0.44 -2.08 -14.05
CA LEU A 262 0.82 -1.34 -14.09
C LEU A 262 2.07 -2.24 -13.86
N ASP A 263 2.04 -3.15 -12.88
CA ASP A 263 3.10 -4.17 -12.65
C ASP A 263 3.34 -5.00 -13.92
N ARG A 264 2.26 -5.51 -14.52
CA ARG A 264 2.36 -6.46 -15.62
C ARG A 264 2.82 -5.80 -16.92
N MET A 265 2.40 -4.56 -17.17
CA MET A 265 2.84 -3.78 -18.32
C MET A 265 4.33 -3.41 -18.16
N THR A 266 4.72 -2.85 -17.02
CA THR A 266 6.10 -2.42 -16.72
C THR A 266 7.10 -3.58 -16.76
N GLY A 267 6.76 -4.72 -16.14
CA GLY A 267 7.63 -5.89 -16.09
C GLY A 267 7.91 -6.54 -17.46
N GLU A 268 6.94 -6.54 -18.38
CA GLU A 268 7.16 -7.05 -19.75
C GLU A 268 7.89 -6.02 -20.64
N LEU A 269 7.65 -4.71 -20.46
CA LEU A 269 8.46 -3.66 -21.08
C LEU A 269 9.95 -3.82 -20.73
N GLY A 270 10.28 -4.06 -19.45
CA GLY A 270 11.66 -4.33 -19.03
C GLY A 270 12.29 -5.56 -19.72
N ARG A 271 11.51 -6.61 -19.97
CA ARG A 271 11.94 -7.78 -20.76
C ARG A 271 12.13 -7.48 -22.25
N GLN A 272 11.36 -6.57 -22.83
CA GLN A 272 11.41 -6.28 -24.27
C GLN A 272 12.45 -5.23 -24.65
N VAL A 273 12.76 -4.26 -23.77
CA VAL A 273 13.80 -3.25 -24.05
C VAL A 273 15.22 -3.79 -23.76
N SER A 274 15.39 -4.62 -22.72
CA SER A 274 16.71 -5.15 -22.35
C SER A 274 17.32 -6.08 -23.44
N PRO A 275 18.61 -5.92 -23.82
CA PRO A 275 19.24 -6.75 -24.86
C PRO A 275 19.23 -8.25 -24.53
N LEU A 276 19.40 -8.60 -23.26
CA LEU A 276 19.34 -9.97 -22.75
C LEU A 276 17.91 -10.52 -22.77
N GLY A 277 16.92 -9.71 -22.37
CA GLY A 277 15.51 -10.08 -22.42
C GLY A 277 15.01 -10.37 -23.84
N ARG A 278 15.45 -9.58 -24.83
CA ARG A 278 15.20 -9.86 -26.27
C ARG A 278 15.78 -11.21 -26.71
N ARG A 279 17.02 -11.54 -26.32
CA ARG A 279 17.65 -12.85 -26.61
C ARG A 279 16.91 -14.02 -25.94
N ALA A 280 16.44 -13.83 -24.70
CA ALA A 280 15.64 -14.84 -23.99
C ALA A 280 14.25 -15.04 -24.61
N ALA A 281 13.57 -13.96 -25.01
CA ALA A 281 12.29 -14.02 -25.70
C ALA A 281 12.40 -14.70 -27.08
N ALA A 282 13.44 -14.38 -27.85
CA ALA A 282 13.71 -15.03 -29.13
C ALA A 282 13.94 -16.55 -28.99
N ARG A 283 14.70 -16.97 -27.97
CA ARG A 283 14.88 -18.41 -27.66
C ARG A 283 13.56 -19.10 -27.27
N ALA A 284 12.71 -18.43 -26.47
CA ALA A 284 11.41 -18.99 -26.09
C ALA A 284 10.46 -19.14 -27.29
N VAL A 285 10.40 -18.16 -28.20
CA VAL A 285 9.60 -18.23 -29.43
C VAL A 285 10.15 -19.29 -30.40
N ALA A 286 11.47 -19.43 -30.52
CA ALA A 286 12.08 -20.48 -31.33
C ALA A 286 11.73 -21.89 -30.83
N ALA A 287 11.60 -22.08 -29.52
CA ALA A 287 11.21 -23.35 -28.91
C ALA A 287 9.71 -23.69 -29.07
N SER A 288 8.84 -22.73 -29.41
CA SER A 288 7.38 -22.92 -29.41
C SER A 288 6.75 -23.28 -30.76
N GLY A 289 7.49 -23.20 -31.88
CA GLY A 289 7.13 -23.81 -33.17
C GLY A 289 5.94 -23.21 -33.94
N ARG A 290 6.23 -22.29 -34.88
CA ARG A 290 5.31 -21.59 -35.82
C ARG A 290 4.20 -20.73 -35.15
N PRO A 291 4.15 -19.41 -35.39
CA PRO A 291 3.10 -18.57 -34.83
C PRO A 291 1.74 -18.85 -35.47
N ARG A 292 0.68 -18.88 -34.66
CA ARG A 292 -0.70 -18.69 -35.14
C ARG A 292 -1.02 -17.19 -35.13
N LEU A 293 -2.11 -16.79 -35.78
CA LEU A 293 -2.56 -15.38 -35.79
C LEU A 293 -2.79 -14.81 -34.38
N ARG A 294 -3.07 -15.70 -33.41
CA ARG A 294 -3.25 -15.41 -31.98
C ARG A 294 -1.98 -14.92 -31.26
N ASP A 295 -0.81 -15.19 -31.85
CA ASP A 295 0.52 -14.96 -31.24
C ASP A 295 1.23 -13.72 -31.83
N TYR A 296 0.52 -12.93 -32.66
CA TYR A 296 1.07 -11.76 -33.34
C TYR A 296 1.39 -10.62 -32.35
N ARG A 297 2.65 -10.56 -31.91
CA ARG A 297 3.21 -9.42 -31.17
C ARG A 297 3.72 -8.36 -32.17
N PRO A 298 3.04 -7.21 -32.33
CA PRO A 298 3.62 -6.11 -33.11
C PRO A 298 4.93 -5.63 -32.47
N ARG A 299 5.83 -5.04 -33.27
CA ARG A 299 7.05 -4.41 -32.71
C ARG A 299 6.64 -3.33 -31.69
N PRO A 300 7.34 -3.17 -30.55
CA PRO A 300 6.90 -2.27 -29.49
C PRO A 300 6.76 -0.80 -29.95
N ALA A 301 7.52 -0.35 -30.96
CA ALA A 301 7.31 0.95 -31.59
C ALA A 301 5.94 1.08 -32.28
N VAL A 302 5.45 0.03 -32.94
CA VAL A 302 4.12 -0.01 -33.58
C VAL A 302 3.01 -0.10 -32.53
N ALA A 303 3.23 -0.85 -31.44
CA ALA A 303 2.30 -0.88 -30.31
C ALA A 303 2.19 0.49 -29.62
N LEU A 304 3.32 1.16 -29.37
CA LEU A 304 3.38 2.49 -28.77
C LEU A 304 2.76 3.55 -29.69
N THR A 305 3.11 3.56 -30.98
CA THR A 305 2.51 4.48 -31.96
C THR A 305 1.00 4.21 -32.11
N GLY A 306 0.57 2.94 -32.11
CA GLY A 306 -0.84 2.58 -32.16
C GLY A 306 -1.63 3.05 -30.94
N ALA A 307 -1.07 2.91 -29.73
CA ALA A 307 -1.68 3.42 -28.50
C ALA A 307 -1.72 4.95 -28.47
N VAL A 308 -0.63 5.62 -28.88
CA VAL A 308 -0.57 7.09 -28.95
C VAL A 308 -1.52 7.64 -30.02
N VAL A 309 -1.66 7.00 -31.18
CA VAL A 309 -2.62 7.40 -32.21
C VAL A 309 -4.06 7.14 -31.74
N LEU A 310 -4.35 6.03 -31.06
CA LEU A 310 -5.67 5.80 -30.45
C LEU A 310 -6.01 6.86 -29.39
N ALA A 311 -5.07 7.21 -28.51
CA ALA A 311 -5.25 8.26 -27.52
C ALA A 311 -5.43 9.66 -28.16
N LEU A 312 -4.65 9.99 -29.20
CA LEU A 312 -4.80 11.26 -29.94
C LEU A 312 -6.11 11.34 -30.73
N VAL A 313 -6.60 10.22 -31.28
CA VAL A 313 -7.91 10.16 -31.95
C VAL A 313 -9.05 10.28 -30.94
N ALA A 314 -8.94 9.65 -29.77
CA ALA A 314 -9.95 9.77 -28.71
C ALA A 314 -9.99 11.19 -28.11
N GLY A 315 -8.84 11.74 -27.70
CA GLY A 315 -8.76 13.12 -27.21
C GLY A 315 -9.15 14.16 -28.27
N GLY A 316 -8.82 13.90 -29.54
CA GLY A 316 -9.24 14.73 -30.68
C GLY A 316 -10.75 14.79 -30.92
N ILE A 317 -11.51 13.82 -30.40
CA ILE A 317 -12.98 13.83 -30.41
C ILE A 317 -13.50 14.61 -29.18
N GLY A 318 -12.92 14.41 -27.99
CA GLY A 318 -13.31 15.11 -26.75
C GLY A 318 -13.13 16.64 -26.81
N ILE A 319 -12.15 17.13 -27.57
CA ILE A 319 -11.90 18.58 -27.79
C ILE A 319 -13.11 19.29 -28.45
N PHE A 320 -14.03 18.56 -29.09
CA PHE A 320 -15.22 19.11 -29.74
C PHE A 320 -16.56 18.66 -29.13
N GLY A 321 -16.62 18.55 -27.80
CA GLY A 321 -17.73 19.15 -27.06
C GLY A 321 -18.54 18.24 -26.13
N THR A 322 -18.62 18.67 -24.87
CA THR A 322 -19.74 18.44 -23.96
C THR A 322 -20.08 19.76 -23.27
N GLU A 323 -21.29 20.31 -23.53
CA GLU A 323 -21.77 21.47 -22.77
C GLU A 323 -22.07 21.04 -21.32
N LYS A 324 -21.55 21.79 -20.33
CA LYS A 324 -21.95 21.56 -18.93
C LYS A 324 -23.46 21.76 -18.79
N SER A 325 -24.12 20.81 -18.12
CA SER A 325 -25.58 20.78 -18.00
C SER A 325 -26.15 22.04 -17.33
N GLY A 326 -27.28 22.51 -17.86
CA GLY A 326 -27.79 23.85 -17.57
C GLY A 326 -28.22 24.06 -16.11
N ARG A 327 -27.84 25.20 -15.53
CA ARG A 327 -28.29 25.67 -14.21
C ARG A 327 -29.83 25.71 -14.12
N PRO A 328 -30.45 25.30 -13.00
CA PRO A 328 -31.88 25.50 -12.77
C PRO A 328 -32.20 26.99 -12.59
N ALA A 329 -32.85 27.61 -13.58
CA ALA A 329 -33.23 29.02 -13.52
C ALA A 329 -34.36 29.25 -12.49
N GLY A 330 -34.08 29.94 -11.39
CA GLY A 330 -35.09 30.22 -10.35
C GLY A 330 -34.65 31.13 -9.19
N ALA A 331 -33.36 31.13 -8.83
CA ALA A 331 -32.80 32.06 -7.84
C ALA A 331 -32.14 33.27 -8.50
N ALA A 332 -31.82 34.30 -7.70
CA ALA A 332 -30.98 35.41 -8.16
C ALA A 332 -29.51 34.95 -8.26
N ASP A 333 -28.83 35.28 -9.37
CA ASP A 333 -27.40 35.03 -9.53
C ASP A 333 -26.61 36.10 -8.74
N ILE A 334 -26.39 35.80 -7.46
CA ILE A 334 -25.65 36.64 -6.51
C ILE A 334 -24.14 36.37 -6.67
N GLY A 335 -23.78 35.10 -6.77
CA GLY A 335 -22.39 34.63 -6.83
C GLY A 335 -21.64 34.95 -8.12
N LYS A 336 -22.33 35.06 -9.26
CA LYS A 336 -21.76 35.46 -10.57
C LYS A 336 -20.56 34.62 -11.02
N GLY A 337 -20.53 33.34 -10.64
CA GLY A 337 -19.41 32.44 -10.92
C GLY A 337 -18.18 32.65 -10.03
N ARG A 338 -18.29 33.38 -8.90
CA ARG A 338 -17.25 33.37 -7.86
C ARG A 338 -17.05 31.95 -7.34
N GLN A 339 -15.79 31.54 -7.27
CA GLN A 339 -15.41 30.28 -6.62
C GLN A 339 -15.43 30.42 -5.09
N VAL A 340 -15.75 29.31 -4.43
CA VAL A 340 -15.77 29.13 -2.97
C VAL A 340 -15.28 27.72 -2.68
N THR A 341 -14.21 27.57 -1.88
CA THR A 341 -13.67 26.23 -1.54
C THR A 341 -14.01 25.85 -0.10
N ILE A 342 -14.88 24.85 0.06
CA ILE A 342 -15.31 24.32 1.37
C ILE A 342 -14.47 23.09 1.72
N GLY A 343 -13.83 23.08 2.88
CA GLY A 343 -13.16 21.89 3.43
C GLY A 343 -14.09 21.11 4.35
N TYR A 344 -13.94 19.78 4.44
CA TYR A 344 -14.73 18.96 5.36
C TYR A 344 -14.00 17.71 5.86
N ILE A 345 -14.31 17.29 7.08
CA ILE A 345 -13.94 15.98 7.64
C ILE A 345 -14.98 14.95 7.16
N PRO A 346 -14.60 13.71 6.77
CA PRO A 346 -15.55 12.66 6.41
C PRO A 346 -16.26 12.05 7.64
N TRP A 347 -16.94 12.91 8.40
CA TRP A 347 -17.96 12.56 9.40
C TRP A 347 -19.33 12.89 8.81
N ASP A 348 -20.40 12.23 9.28
CA ASP A 348 -21.73 12.30 8.69
C ASP A 348 -22.31 13.73 8.72
N GLU A 349 -22.12 14.44 9.83
CA GLU A 349 -22.50 15.83 10.06
C GLU A 349 -21.68 16.81 9.19
N GLY A 350 -20.39 16.53 9.00
CA GLY A 350 -19.48 17.30 8.14
C GLY A 350 -19.84 17.16 6.66
N ILE A 351 -20.16 15.94 6.21
CA ILE A 351 -20.67 15.65 4.87
C ILE A 351 -22.04 16.33 4.66
N ALA A 352 -22.98 16.11 5.59
CA ALA A 352 -24.34 16.64 5.48
C ALA A 352 -24.38 18.17 5.40
N SER A 353 -23.66 18.86 6.29
CA SER A 353 -23.56 20.33 6.29
C SER A 353 -22.83 20.86 5.05
N THR A 354 -21.74 20.22 4.62
CA THR A 354 -20.95 20.67 3.46
C THR A 354 -21.70 20.56 2.14
N PHE A 355 -22.33 19.41 1.86
CA PHE A 355 -23.09 19.23 0.62
C PHE A 355 -24.40 20.04 0.62
N LEU A 356 -25.00 20.29 1.80
CA LEU A 356 -26.08 21.28 1.97
C LEU A 356 -25.63 22.68 1.54
N TRP A 357 -24.51 23.17 2.09
CA TRP A 357 -23.97 24.49 1.73
C TRP A 357 -23.55 24.60 0.27
N LYS A 358 -23.03 23.52 -0.32
CA LYS A 358 -22.75 23.44 -1.76
C LYS A 358 -24.00 23.67 -2.60
N GLU A 359 -25.07 22.91 -2.40
CA GLU A 359 -26.33 23.10 -3.15
C GLU A 359 -26.94 24.50 -2.93
N VAL A 360 -26.89 25.01 -1.70
CA VAL A 360 -27.37 26.36 -1.32
C VAL A 360 -26.62 27.48 -2.06
N LEU A 361 -25.29 27.34 -2.22
CA LEU A 361 -24.43 28.31 -2.90
C LEU A 361 -24.43 28.16 -4.43
N GLU A 362 -24.43 26.94 -4.96
CA GLU A 362 -24.55 26.68 -6.40
C GLU A 362 -25.87 27.25 -6.96
N ARG A 363 -26.98 27.10 -6.23
CA ARG A 363 -28.26 27.76 -6.55
C ARG A 363 -28.16 29.28 -6.60
N ARG A 364 -27.35 29.88 -5.73
CA ARG A 364 -27.10 31.35 -5.67
C ARG A 364 -26.08 31.82 -6.71
N GLY A 365 -25.59 30.93 -7.58
CA GLY A 365 -24.74 31.27 -8.72
C GLY A 365 -23.24 31.27 -8.45
N PHE A 366 -22.81 30.78 -7.28
CA PHE A 366 -21.40 30.50 -6.98
C PHE A 366 -20.93 29.22 -7.69
N GLU A 367 -19.62 29.07 -7.86
CA GLU A 367 -18.98 27.78 -8.16
C GLU A 367 -18.39 27.23 -6.86
N VAL A 368 -18.70 25.98 -6.49
CA VAL A 368 -18.30 25.44 -5.18
C VAL A 368 -17.42 24.21 -5.35
N GLU A 369 -16.19 24.32 -4.82
CA GLU A 369 -15.26 23.21 -4.69
C GLU A 369 -15.36 22.63 -3.26
N THR A 370 -15.38 21.30 -3.14
CA THR A 370 -15.50 20.60 -1.84
C THR A 370 -14.33 19.66 -1.64
N LYS A 371 -13.51 19.88 -0.61
CA LYS A 371 -12.29 19.11 -0.32
C LYS A 371 -12.42 18.30 0.97
N GLN A 372 -12.41 16.98 0.84
CA GLN A 372 -12.35 16.03 1.96
C GLN A 372 -10.94 15.97 2.54
N LEU A 373 -10.82 16.08 3.87
CA LEU A 373 -9.55 16.16 4.58
C LEU A 373 -9.60 15.49 5.95
N GLU A 374 -8.45 15.08 6.46
CA GLU A 374 -8.26 14.83 7.90
C GLU A 374 -8.19 16.18 8.66
N ALA A 375 -8.61 16.22 9.92
CA ALA A 375 -8.75 17.46 10.71
C ALA A 375 -7.47 18.32 10.75
N GLY A 376 -6.30 17.72 10.93
CA GLY A 376 -5.02 18.43 10.93
C GLY A 376 -4.68 19.06 9.57
N ALA A 377 -5.06 18.41 8.47
CA ALA A 377 -4.94 18.97 7.12
C ALA A 377 -5.95 20.10 6.88
N LEU A 378 -7.20 19.92 7.31
CA LEU A 378 -8.29 20.89 7.21
C LEU A 378 -7.96 22.22 7.90
N TYR A 379 -7.60 22.17 9.18
CA TYR A 379 -7.24 23.36 9.95
C TYR A 379 -5.95 24.02 9.44
N THR A 380 -4.99 23.24 8.93
CA THR A 380 -3.76 23.78 8.33
C THR A 380 -4.05 24.49 7.01
N GLY A 381 -4.94 23.96 6.17
CA GLY A 381 -5.37 24.58 4.92
C GLY A 381 -6.12 25.90 5.13
N LEU A 382 -7.10 25.93 6.05
CA LEU A 382 -7.82 27.15 6.44
C LEU A 382 -6.88 28.22 6.99
N ALA A 383 -6.01 27.85 7.93
CA ALA A 383 -5.04 28.75 8.53
C ALA A 383 -3.91 29.17 7.56
N GLY A 384 -3.81 28.51 6.40
CA GLY A 384 -2.96 28.88 5.27
C GLY A 384 -3.65 29.76 4.21
N GLY A 385 -4.97 29.93 4.29
CA GLY A 385 -5.79 30.66 3.31
C GLY A 385 -6.24 29.82 2.09
N GLN A 386 -6.07 28.50 2.13
CA GLN A 386 -6.20 27.58 0.99
C GLN A 386 -7.62 26.98 0.86
N LEU A 387 -8.48 27.29 1.82
CA LEU A 387 -9.88 26.91 1.95
C LEU A 387 -10.61 28.14 2.49
N ASP A 388 -11.84 28.41 2.08
CA ASP A 388 -12.60 29.56 2.56
C ASP A 388 -13.21 29.29 3.94
N PHE A 389 -13.95 28.19 4.07
CA PHE A 389 -14.55 27.76 5.34
C PHE A 389 -14.76 26.24 5.44
N GLN A 390 -15.11 25.79 6.65
CA GLN A 390 -15.57 24.44 6.97
C GLN A 390 -16.65 24.51 8.05
N THR A 391 -17.62 23.61 8.02
CA THR A 391 -18.80 23.63 8.92
C THR A 391 -18.71 22.70 10.12
N ASP A 392 -17.64 21.94 10.28
CA ASP A 392 -17.49 20.85 11.27
C ASP A 392 -16.57 21.25 12.45
N GLY A 393 -16.73 22.49 12.93
CA GLY A 393 -15.87 23.11 13.93
C GLY A 393 -16.23 22.78 15.37
N TRP A 394 -16.05 21.54 15.81
CA TRP A 394 -16.30 21.12 17.20
C TRP A 394 -15.45 21.88 18.23
N LEU A 395 -16.05 22.88 18.92
CA LEU A 395 -15.38 23.79 19.84
C LEU A 395 -16.24 24.07 21.09
N PRO A 396 -15.63 24.35 22.26
CA PRO A 396 -14.21 24.64 22.52
C PRO A 396 -13.33 23.42 22.86
N VAL A 397 -13.84 22.19 22.76
CA VAL A 397 -13.29 20.96 23.36
C VAL A 397 -12.61 20.06 22.32
N THR A 398 -13.33 19.50 21.34
CA THR A 398 -12.78 18.47 20.44
C THR A 398 -11.67 19.00 19.50
N HIS A 399 -11.79 20.23 19.01
CA HIS A 399 -10.75 20.87 18.18
C HIS A 399 -9.91 21.92 18.95
N ALA A 400 -9.91 21.88 20.29
CA ALA A 400 -9.16 22.79 21.16
C ALA A 400 -7.68 22.96 20.75
N GLN A 401 -7.02 21.86 20.37
CA GLN A 401 -5.61 21.88 19.97
C GLN A 401 -5.36 22.66 18.66
N TYR A 402 -6.24 22.52 17.67
CA TYR A 402 -6.13 23.26 16.41
C TYR A 402 -6.50 24.73 16.60
N TRP A 403 -7.52 25.02 17.41
CA TRP A 403 -7.88 26.40 17.76
C TRP A 403 -6.75 27.11 18.52
N LYS A 404 -6.11 26.44 19.48
CA LYS A 404 -4.95 26.94 20.23
C LYS A 404 -3.72 27.16 19.34
N LYS A 405 -3.53 26.37 18.27
CA LYS A 405 -2.39 26.53 17.34
C LYS A 405 -2.64 27.57 16.25
N TYR A 406 -3.89 27.74 15.79
CA TYR A 406 -4.19 28.47 14.56
C TYR A 406 -5.26 29.56 14.69
N GLY A 407 -5.96 29.69 15.82
CA GLY A 407 -7.11 30.59 15.99
C GLY A 407 -6.86 32.05 15.61
N ASP A 408 -5.66 32.58 15.86
CA ASP A 408 -5.27 33.93 15.44
C ASP A 408 -5.36 34.14 13.91
N ARG A 409 -5.15 33.07 13.13
CA ARG A 409 -5.23 33.02 11.65
C ARG A 409 -6.59 32.55 11.11
N LEU A 410 -7.58 32.35 11.99
CA LEU A 410 -8.92 31.85 11.66
C LEU A 410 -10.00 32.86 12.08
N GLU A 411 -11.22 32.64 11.59
CA GLU A 411 -12.44 33.35 12.00
C GLU A 411 -13.51 32.32 12.38
N ASP A 412 -13.99 32.39 13.62
CA ASP A 412 -15.19 31.67 14.05
C ASP A 412 -16.42 32.48 13.60
N LEU A 413 -17.27 31.86 12.77
CA LEU A 413 -18.53 32.45 12.33
C LEU A 413 -19.70 32.07 13.26
N GLY A 414 -19.47 31.24 14.27
CA GLY A 414 -20.45 30.84 15.28
C GLY A 414 -20.90 29.40 15.16
N SER A 415 -21.55 28.91 16.23
CA SER A 415 -22.15 27.59 16.30
C SER A 415 -23.52 27.57 15.61
N TRP A 416 -23.69 26.65 14.66
CA TRP A 416 -24.96 26.40 13.96
C TRP A 416 -25.70 25.18 14.52
N TYR A 417 -25.01 24.35 15.30
CA TYR A 417 -25.58 23.20 15.99
C TYR A 417 -24.99 23.05 17.39
N GLY A 418 -25.85 22.85 18.39
CA GLY A 418 -25.43 22.46 19.75
C GLY A 418 -26.55 22.59 20.79
N PRO A 419 -26.29 22.20 22.05
CA PRO A 419 -25.04 21.59 22.52
C PRO A 419 -24.88 20.14 22.03
N THR A 420 -23.65 19.75 21.73
CA THR A 420 -23.28 18.35 21.49
C THR A 420 -22.91 17.66 22.82
N SER A 421 -22.70 16.36 22.79
CA SER A 421 -22.08 15.63 23.92
C SER A 421 -20.90 14.79 23.44
N LEU A 422 -19.82 14.80 24.24
CA LEU A 422 -18.73 13.83 24.17
C LEU A 422 -18.94 12.83 25.31
N GLU A 423 -18.83 11.53 25.05
CA GLU A 423 -19.32 10.52 25.98
C GLU A 423 -18.64 9.15 25.80
N LEU A 424 -18.69 8.33 26.85
CA LEU A 424 -18.53 6.88 26.67
C LEU A 424 -19.92 6.26 26.50
N ALA A 425 -20.05 5.36 25.52
CA ALA A 425 -21.25 4.60 25.25
C ALA A 425 -21.04 3.12 25.57
N VAL A 426 -22.11 2.47 26.04
CA VAL A 426 -22.21 1.00 26.14
C VAL A 426 -23.53 0.56 25.49
N PRO A 427 -23.62 -0.63 24.88
CA PRO A 427 -24.90 -1.14 24.42
C PRO A 427 -25.91 -1.31 25.57
N SER A 428 -27.19 -1.03 25.34
CA SER A 428 -28.21 -1.02 26.40
C SER A 428 -28.45 -2.37 27.09
N TYR A 429 -28.01 -3.47 26.46
CA TYR A 429 -28.00 -4.81 27.05
C TYR A 429 -26.85 -5.03 28.07
N VAL A 430 -25.99 -4.04 28.30
CA VAL A 430 -24.96 -4.09 29.35
C VAL A 430 -25.57 -3.66 30.67
N ASP A 431 -25.79 -4.65 31.55
CA ASP A 431 -26.36 -4.44 32.88
C ASP A 431 -25.35 -3.89 33.89
N GLY A 432 -25.86 -3.01 34.77
CA GLY A 432 -25.14 -2.43 35.89
C GLY A 432 -24.05 -1.42 35.51
N ILE A 433 -24.20 -0.75 34.36
CA ILE A 433 -23.30 0.33 33.89
C ILE A 433 -24.18 1.43 33.28
N ASP A 434 -24.41 2.53 34.00
CA ASP A 434 -25.24 3.66 33.54
C ASP A 434 -24.56 5.04 33.74
N SER A 435 -23.35 5.05 34.31
CA SER A 435 -22.47 6.20 34.54
C SER A 435 -20.99 5.82 34.36
N LEU A 436 -20.12 6.83 34.21
CA LEU A 436 -18.66 6.63 34.12
C LEU A 436 -18.10 6.02 35.42
N ALA A 437 -18.67 6.36 36.57
CA ALA A 437 -18.28 5.81 37.86
C ALA A 437 -18.55 4.29 37.98
N ASP A 438 -19.57 3.77 37.28
CA ASP A 438 -19.91 2.34 37.30
C ASP A 438 -18.88 1.47 36.55
N LEU A 439 -17.98 2.06 35.76
CA LEU A 439 -16.88 1.32 35.11
C LEU A 439 -15.82 0.85 36.12
N LYS A 440 -15.71 1.48 37.30
CA LYS A 440 -14.69 1.16 38.29
C LYS A 440 -14.89 -0.25 38.86
N GLY A 441 -13.83 -1.05 38.89
CA GLY A 441 -13.88 -2.48 39.22
C GLY A 441 -14.55 -3.37 38.17
N GLN A 442 -14.93 -2.83 37.00
CA GLN A 442 -15.61 -3.58 35.92
C GLN A 442 -14.69 -3.86 34.72
N SER A 443 -13.42 -3.49 34.77
CA SER A 443 -12.40 -3.77 33.74
C SER A 443 -12.50 -5.19 33.15
N GLY A 444 -12.63 -6.22 34.00
CA GLY A 444 -12.80 -7.62 33.57
C GLY A 444 -14.01 -7.87 32.64
N LYS A 445 -15.14 -7.16 32.82
CA LYS A 445 -16.33 -7.23 31.95
C LYS A 445 -16.03 -6.77 30.52
N PHE A 446 -15.12 -5.80 30.38
CA PHE A 446 -14.74 -5.16 29.12
C PHE A 446 -13.36 -5.61 28.59
N LYS A 447 -12.74 -6.61 29.23
CA LYS A 447 -11.40 -7.13 28.91
C LYS A 447 -10.29 -6.06 29.07
N GLY A 448 -10.45 -5.17 30.05
CA GLY A 448 -9.50 -4.12 30.42
C GLY A 448 -9.31 -3.02 29.39
N ARG A 449 -10.30 -2.75 28.52
CA ARG A 449 -10.13 -1.84 27.38
C ARG A 449 -11.33 -0.92 27.15
N ILE A 450 -11.06 0.33 26.81
CA ILE A 450 -12.01 1.27 26.19
C ILE A 450 -11.63 1.38 24.72
N ILE A 451 -12.61 1.26 23.80
CA ILE A 451 -12.32 1.37 22.37
C ILE A 451 -12.37 2.84 21.95
N GLY A 452 -11.24 3.35 21.48
CA GLY A 452 -11.02 4.73 21.08
C GLY A 452 -11.14 4.97 19.58
N ILE A 453 -11.10 6.25 19.20
CA ILE A 453 -11.11 6.73 17.80
C ILE A 453 -9.70 7.19 17.36
N GLU A 454 -9.62 8.10 16.40
CA GLU A 454 -8.38 8.73 15.94
C GLU A 454 -7.69 9.52 17.06
N PRO A 455 -6.39 9.30 17.36
CA PRO A 455 -5.65 10.09 18.35
C PRO A 455 -5.52 11.59 18.01
N SER A 456 -5.88 12.01 16.79
CA SER A 456 -5.95 13.42 16.39
C SER A 456 -7.26 14.12 16.79
N ALA A 457 -8.27 13.39 17.28
CA ALA A 457 -9.49 13.94 17.85
C ALA A 457 -9.28 14.34 19.33
N GLY A 458 -9.60 15.58 19.71
CA GLY A 458 -9.35 16.08 21.07
C GLY A 458 -10.11 15.33 22.18
N MET A 459 -11.19 14.62 21.83
CA MET A 459 -11.86 13.64 22.69
C MET A 459 -10.87 12.62 23.29
N MET A 460 -9.92 12.11 22.50
CA MET A 460 -8.96 11.10 22.95
C MET A 460 -8.01 11.65 24.02
N GLY A 461 -7.39 12.80 23.74
CA GLY A 461 -6.53 13.48 24.72
C GLY A 461 -7.28 13.84 26.01
N LEU A 462 -8.57 14.17 25.94
CA LEU A 462 -9.39 14.45 27.14
C LEU A 462 -9.84 13.19 27.88
N LEU A 463 -10.02 12.07 27.19
CA LEU A 463 -10.22 10.78 27.81
C LEU A 463 -9.01 10.45 28.70
N ASP A 464 -7.81 10.49 28.11
CA ASP A 464 -6.56 10.13 28.76
C ASP A 464 -6.14 11.15 29.84
N ASP A 465 -5.99 12.44 29.50
CA ASP A 465 -5.47 13.48 30.41
C ASP A 465 -6.45 13.89 31.53
N LYS A 466 -7.73 13.46 31.49
CA LYS A 466 -8.76 13.97 32.42
C LYS A 466 -9.84 12.97 32.82
N VAL A 467 -10.51 12.29 31.89
CA VAL A 467 -11.69 11.46 32.22
C VAL A 467 -11.29 10.17 32.92
N LEU A 468 -10.20 9.52 32.51
CA LEU A 468 -9.64 8.36 33.20
C LEU A 468 -9.19 8.74 34.62
N ASP A 469 -8.54 9.88 34.80
CA ASP A 469 -8.04 10.34 36.11
C ASP A 469 -9.17 10.71 37.07
N ALA A 470 -10.19 11.46 36.61
CA ALA A 470 -11.34 11.86 37.44
C ALA A 470 -12.05 10.66 38.07
N TYR A 471 -12.38 9.66 37.26
CA TYR A 471 -13.02 8.42 37.73
C TYR A 471 -12.02 7.39 38.29
N GLY A 472 -10.71 7.65 38.18
CA GLY A 472 -9.62 6.74 38.53
C GLY A 472 -9.77 5.38 37.84
N LEU A 473 -9.85 5.40 36.51
CA LEU A 473 -9.98 4.25 35.61
C LEU A 473 -8.65 3.89 34.92
N GLY A 474 -7.65 4.78 34.93
CA GLY A 474 -6.39 4.61 34.19
C GLY A 474 -5.55 3.39 34.62
N ASP A 475 -5.64 2.96 35.89
CA ASP A 475 -5.02 1.72 36.37
C ASP A 475 -5.77 0.44 35.93
N GLU A 476 -7.00 0.57 35.41
CA GLU A 476 -7.92 -0.54 35.11
C GLU A 476 -8.22 -0.72 33.61
N TYR A 477 -8.07 0.32 32.80
CA TYR A 477 -8.48 0.35 31.39
C TYR A 477 -7.39 0.92 30.48
N GLU A 478 -6.95 0.11 29.53
CA GLU A 478 -6.16 0.57 28.37
C GLU A 478 -7.11 1.21 27.35
N VAL A 479 -6.86 2.48 27.01
CA VAL A 479 -7.53 3.14 25.89
C VAL A 479 -6.91 2.63 24.59
N VAL A 480 -7.74 2.03 23.73
CA VAL A 480 -7.29 1.44 22.48
C VAL A 480 -7.38 2.50 21.38
N ASP A 481 -6.27 3.17 21.14
CA ASP A 481 -6.06 4.03 19.97
C ASP A 481 -6.47 3.31 18.67
N GLY A 482 -7.13 4.04 17.78
CA GLY A 482 -7.56 3.46 16.51
C GLY A 482 -8.06 4.49 15.53
N SER A 483 -9.34 4.36 15.20
CA SER A 483 -10.06 5.20 14.26
C SER A 483 -11.55 5.02 14.48
N THR A 484 -12.34 6.05 14.23
CA THR A 484 -13.81 6.05 14.30
C THR A 484 -14.42 4.81 13.61
N PRO A 485 -13.93 4.36 12.44
CA PRO A 485 -14.45 3.17 11.78
C PRO A 485 -13.96 1.86 12.41
N GLY A 486 -12.74 1.83 12.92
CA GLY A 486 -12.24 0.69 13.70
C GLY A 486 -13.07 0.46 14.96
N MET A 487 -13.39 1.55 15.64
CA MET A 487 -14.28 1.63 16.79
C MET A 487 -15.70 1.13 16.46
N LEU A 488 -16.34 1.73 15.44
CA LEU A 488 -17.70 1.34 15.02
C LEU A 488 -17.75 -0.12 14.51
N ALA A 489 -16.67 -0.62 13.91
CA ALA A 489 -16.56 -2.02 13.51
C ALA A 489 -16.43 -2.98 14.71
N GLU A 490 -15.75 -2.61 15.80
CA GLU A 490 -15.77 -3.38 17.05
C GLU A 490 -17.13 -3.30 17.76
N LEU A 491 -17.75 -2.11 17.80
CA LEU A 491 -19.11 -1.94 18.34
C LEU A 491 -20.11 -2.84 17.60
N LYS A 492 -20.08 -2.86 16.27
CA LYS A 492 -20.88 -3.74 15.41
C LYS A 492 -20.61 -5.23 15.70
N ARG A 493 -19.34 -5.63 15.89
CA ARG A 493 -18.96 -7.01 16.25
C ARG A 493 -19.49 -7.41 17.63
N ALA A 494 -19.31 -6.56 18.64
CA ALA A 494 -19.77 -6.81 20.00
C ALA A 494 -21.31 -6.87 20.07
N TYR A 495 -22.00 -5.90 19.45
CA TYR A 495 -23.46 -5.80 19.44
C TYR A 495 -24.14 -6.99 18.75
N GLN A 496 -23.56 -7.51 17.67
CA GLN A 496 -24.05 -8.71 16.98
C GLN A 496 -23.91 -9.98 17.84
N LYS A 497 -22.87 -10.07 18.68
CA LYS A 497 -22.63 -11.23 19.55
C LYS A 497 -23.21 -11.09 20.96
N LYS A 498 -23.71 -9.91 21.33
CA LYS A 498 -24.04 -9.51 22.71
C LYS A 498 -22.87 -9.59 23.69
N GLU A 499 -21.64 -9.36 23.19
CA GLU A 499 -20.49 -9.13 24.07
C GLU A 499 -20.54 -7.71 24.68
N PRO A 500 -20.11 -7.48 25.93
CA PRO A 500 -19.93 -6.14 26.46
C PRO A 500 -18.81 -5.38 25.72
N ILE A 501 -19.04 -4.09 25.49
CA ILE A 501 -18.07 -3.13 24.97
C ILE A 501 -18.35 -1.77 25.60
N VAL A 502 -17.30 -1.02 25.90
CA VAL A 502 -17.35 0.41 26.23
C VAL A 502 -16.49 1.14 25.20
N THR A 503 -17.02 2.24 24.69
CA THR A 503 -16.45 2.91 23.51
C THR A 503 -16.62 4.42 23.61
N THR A 504 -15.67 5.17 23.06
CA THR A 504 -15.85 6.61 22.80
C THR A 504 -16.94 6.84 21.76
N LEU A 505 -17.81 7.82 21.98
CA LEU A 505 -18.85 8.24 21.04
C LEU A 505 -19.27 9.70 21.32
N TRP A 506 -20.02 10.32 20.41
CA TRP A 506 -20.53 11.68 20.56
C TRP A 506 -21.97 11.79 20.07
N SER A 507 -22.62 12.93 20.31
CA SER A 507 -23.94 13.24 19.73
C SER A 507 -23.99 14.64 19.14
N PRO A 508 -24.59 14.83 17.95
CA PRO A 508 -25.35 13.85 17.18
C PRO A 508 -24.44 12.81 16.54
N HIS A 509 -24.92 11.56 16.45
CA HIS A 509 -24.23 10.50 15.72
C HIS A 509 -25.22 9.37 15.42
N TRP A 510 -25.28 8.91 14.17
CA TRP A 510 -26.27 7.94 13.69
C TRP A 510 -26.27 6.60 14.44
N ALA A 511 -25.17 6.25 15.11
CA ALA A 511 -25.05 5.00 15.86
C ALA A 511 -26.16 4.84 16.93
N TYR A 512 -26.64 5.93 17.53
CA TYR A 512 -27.78 5.89 18.47
C TYR A 512 -29.14 5.59 17.82
N SER A 513 -29.25 5.72 16.49
CA SER A 513 -30.45 5.34 15.71
C SER A 513 -30.38 3.90 15.17
N THR A 514 -29.17 3.39 14.94
CA THR A 514 -28.93 2.03 14.42
C THR A 514 -28.74 0.99 15.54
N TYR A 515 -28.20 1.41 16.68
CA TYR A 515 -27.90 0.55 17.82
C TYR A 515 -28.57 1.09 19.09
N ASP A 516 -29.11 0.17 19.90
CA ASP A 516 -29.63 0.49 21.23
C ASP A 516 -28.44 0.66 22.20
N LEU A 517 -28.06 1.91 22.45
CA LEU A 517 -26.89 2.31 23.24
C LEU A 517 -27.29 3.23 24.41
N LYS A 518 -26.72 2.96 25.59
CA LYS A 518 -26.71 3.87 26.73
C LYS A 518 -25.55 4.85 26.61
N LYS A 519 -25.87 6.11 26.89
CA LYS A 519 -24.90 7.18 27.19
C LYS A 519 -24.50 7.09 28.66
N LEU A 520 -23.22 6.95 28.97
CA LEU A 520 -22.76 6.92 30.36
C LEU A 520 -22.78 8.33 30.94
N LYS A 521 -23.52 8.50 32.04
CA LYS A 521 -23.60 9.77 32.78
C LYS A 521 -22.23 10.17 33.32
N ASP A 522 -21.90 11.45 33.15
CA ASP A 522 -20.72 12.13 33.68
C ASP A 522 -21.13 13.02 34.87
N PRO A 523 -21.22 12.50 36.10
CA PRO A 523 -21.59 13.28 37.28
C PRO A 523 -20.53 14.32 37.71
N GLU A 524 -19.31 14.29 37.16
CA GLU A 524 -18.22 15.20 37.55
C GLU A 524 -17.96 16.31 36.52
N GLY A 525 -18.52 16.20 35.31
CA GLY A 525 -18.22 17.11 34.20
C GLY A 525 -16.81 16.91 33.65
N ALA A 526 -16.33 15.68 33.65
CA ALA A 526 -15.04 15.29 33.11
C ALA A 526 -14.93 15.60 31.60
N TRP A 527 -15.99 15.38 30.82
CA TRP A 527 -16.06 15.78 29.41
C TRP A 527 -16.26 17.29 29.19
N GLY A 528 -16.61 18.04 30.23
CA GLY A 528 -16.89 19.47 30.15
C GLY A 528 -18.36 19.79 29.88
N LYS A 529 -18.63 20.82 29.08
CA LYS A 529 -20.00 21.33 28.82
C LYS A 529 -20.59 20.89 27.47
N GLY A 530 -19.93 19.97 26.77
CA GLY A 530 -20.17 19.71 25.35
C GLY A 530 -19.53 20.77 24.44
N ASP A 531 -19.58 20.50 23.13
CA ASP A 531 -19.17 21.43 22.09
C ASP A 531 -20.39 22.13 21.46
N GLY A 532 -20.15 23.21 20.73
CA GLY A 532 -20.93 23.55 19.55
C GLY A 532 -20.23 23.01 18.31
N VAL A 533 -20.99 22.76 17.23
CA VAL A 533 -20.41 22.61 15.89
C VAL A 533 -20.40 23.98 15.24
N HIS A 534 -19.21 24.56 15.06
CA HIS A 534 -19.00 25.89 14.53
C HIS A 534 -18.68 25.90 13.04
N THR A 535 -19.04 26.99 12.36
CA THR A 535 -18.48 27.30 11.04
C THR A 535 -17.17 28.07 11.22
N ILE A 536 -16.04 27.48 10.81
CA ILE A 536 -14.72 28.09 10.91
C ILE A 536 -14.22 28.48 9.52
N ALA A 537 -13.78 29.73 9.37
CA ALA A 537 -13.28 30.30 8.13
C ALA A 537 -11.80 30.71 8.23
N ARG A 538 -11.16 30.91 7.08
CA ARG A 538 -9.85 31.57 6.99
C ARG A 538 -9.94 33.04 7.43
N LYS A 539 -8.82 33.65 7.82
CA LYS A 539 -8.78 35.10 8.07
C LYS A 539 -9.23 35.91 6.84
N GLY A 540 -9.93 37.01 7.10
CA GLY A 540 -10.46 37.92 6.08
C GLY A 540 -11.77 37.47 5.42
N PHE A 541 -12.21 36.22 5.62
CA PHE A 541 -13.36 35.69 4.90
C PHE A 541 -14.65 36.52 5.13
N ALA A 542 -14.88 37.00 6.35
CA ALA A 542 -16.03 37.86 6.65
C ALA A 542 -16.00 39.25 5.98
N ALA A 543 -14.82 39.69 5.50
CA ALA A 543 -14.66 40.91 4.71
C ALA A 543 -14.74 40.64 3.20
N ASP A 544 -14.21 39.51 2.74
CA ASP A 544 -14.18 39.11 1.31
C ASP A 544 -15.55 38.67 0.79
N GLN A 545 -16.28 37.87 1.60
CA GLN A 545 -17.56 37.24 1.23
C GLN A 545 -18.67 37.57 2.25
N PRO A 546 -18.98 38.86 2.51
CA PRO A 546 -19.86 39.32 3.59
C PRO A 546 -21.35 38.94 3.43
N GLU A 547 -21.72 38.33 2.31
CA GLU A 547 -23.04 37.72 2.09
C GLU A 547 -23.05 36.27 2.59
N ILE A 548 -22.06 35.46 2.16
CA ILE A 548 -21.89 34.08 2.61
C ILE A 548 -21.67 34.03 4.12
N SER A 549 -20.77 34.88 4.66
CA SER A 549 -20.50 34.93 6.10
C SER A 549 -21.67 35.45 6.94
N ARG A 550 -22.71 36.03 6.32
CA ARG A 550 -23.98 36.34 7.01
C ARG A 550 -24.87 35.11 7.02
N TRP A 551 -25.08 34.46 5.87
CA TRP A 551 -25.88 33.24 5.79
C TRP A 551 -25.33 32.13 6.70
N LEU A 552 -24.00 32.01 6.83
CA LEU A 552 -23.34 31.07 7.76
C LEU A 552 -23.46 31.46 9.25
N LYS A 553 -23.67 32.75 9.56
CA LYS A 553 -23.92 33.26 10.94
C LYS A 553 -25.37 33.07 11.37
N ASP A 554 -26.29 33.19 10.41
CA ASP A 554 -27.72 32.99 10.61
C ASP A 554 -28.12 31.50 10.49
N PHE A 555 -27.18 30.62 10.12
CA PHE A 555 -27.39 29.18 9.93
C PHE A 555 -27.62 28.47 11.27
N THR A 556 -28.71 27.70 11.34
CA THR A 556 -28.95 26.74 12.43
C THR A 556 -29.64 25.48 11.91
N MET A 557 -29.41 24.33 12.56
CA MET A 557 -30.15 23.09 12.29
C MET A 557 -30.64 22.45 13.59
N THR A 558 -31.84 21.85 13.55
CA THR A 558 -32.29 20.96 14.63
C THR A 558 -31.73 19.55 14.48
N GLU A 559 -31.59 18.81 15.58
CA GLU A 559 -31.18 17.39 15.60
C GLU A 559 -32.00 16.55 14.62
N LYS A 560 -33.32 16.76 14.57
CA LYS A 560 -34.21 16.07 13.64
C LYS A 560 -33.90 16.40 12.17
N GLN A 561 -33.62 17.67 11.84
CA GLN A 561 -33.25 18.04 10.47
C GLN A 561 -31.92 17.39 10.09
N LEU A 562 -30.88 17.56 10.91
CA LEU A 562 -29.54 17.04 10.67
C LEU A 562 -29.53 15.51 10.51
N THR A 563 -30.04 14.76 11.49
CA THR A 563 -30.12 13.29 11.42
C THR A 563 -31.00 12.78 10.28
N SER A 564 -32.03 13.53 9.85
CA SER A 564 -32.83 13.15 8.68
C SER A 564 -32.11 13.36 7.34
N LEU A 565 -31.17 14.32 7.29
CA LEU A 565 -30.32 14.58 6.12
C LEU A 565 -29.19 13.56 6.03
N GLU A 566 -28.46 13.32 7.13
CA GLU A 566 -27.47 12.24 7.29
C GLU A 566 -28.07 10.90 6.85
N ALA A 567 -29.20 10.52 7.43
CA ALA A 567 -29.88 9.28 7.11
C ALA A 567 -30.40 9.23 5.66
N LEU A 568 -30.58 10.35 4.96
CA LEU A 568 -30.92 10.34 3.53
C LEU A 568 -29.68 10.17 2.64
N ILE A 569 -28.58 10.86 2.97
CA ILE A 569 -27.28 10.72 2.28
C ILE A 569 -26.79 9.27 2.39
N GLN A 570 -26.76 8.71 3.61
CA GLN A 570 -26.40 7.31 3.87
C GLN A 570 -27.32 6.28 3.17
N ARG A 571 -28.56 6.65 2.81
CA ARG A 571 -29.47 5.79 2.03
C ARG A 571 -29.37 5.98 0.51
N ALA A 572 -28.82 7.10 0.04
CA ALA A 572 -28.58 7.34 -1.38
C ALA A 572 -27.28 6.64 -1.84
N GLY A 573 -26.27 6.61 -0.96
CA GLY A 573 -24.97 6.01 -1.23
C GLY A 573 -23.92 7.04 -1.67
N THR A 574 -22.67 6.59 -1.71
CA THR A 574 -21.50 7.40 -2.06
C THR A 574 -21.59 7.93 -3.49
N GLY A 575 -21.28 9.21 -3.71
CA GLY A 575 -21.41 9.91 -5.00
C GLY A 575 -22.78 10.55 -5.24
N GLU A 576 -23.82 10.10 -4.53
CA GLU A 576 -25.19 10.64 -4.62
C GLU A 576 -25.49 11.68 -3.52
N GLU A 577 -24.48 12.15 -2.78
CA GLU A 577 -24.66 13.05 -1.61
C GLU A 577 -25.40 14.35 -2.01
N GLN A 578 -25.01 14.93 -3.15
CA GLN A 578 -25.65 16.11 -3.72
C GLN A 578 -27.10 15.84 -4.17
N HIS A 579 -27.41 14.62 -4.62
CA HIS A 579 -28.78 14.25 -5.01
C HIS A 579 -29.67 14.04 -3.78
N ALA A 580 -29.14 13.43 -2.72
CA ALA A 580 -29.81 13.33 -1.43
C ALA A 580 -30.15 14.72 -0.86
N VAL A 581 -29.18 15.64 -0.80
CA VAL A 581 -29.41 17.05 -0.42
C VAL A 581 -30.51 17.70 -1.28
N ARG A 582 -30.49 17.49 -2.61
CA ARG A 582 -31.52 17.99 -3.52
C ARG A 582 -32.90 17.37 -3.32
N ALA A 583 -33.00 16.16 -2.79
CA ALA A 583 -34.27 15.57 -2.39
C ALA A 583 -34.75 16.17 -1.06
N TRP A 584 -33.87 16.21 -0.06
CA TRP A 584 -34.15 16.71 1.28
C TRP A 584 -34.61 18.18 1.32
N LEU A 585 -33.96 19.05 0.54
CA LEU A 585 -34.33 20.47 0.42
C LEU A 585 -35.71 20.72 -0.22
N LYS A 586 -36.33 19.72 -0.87
CA LYS A 586 -37.73 19.83 -1.34
C LYS A 586 -38.73 19.63 -0.20
N GLU A 587 -38.32 18.93 0.85
CA GLU A 587 -39.14 18.63 2.03
C GLU A 587 -38.86 19.60 3.20
N ASN A 588 -37.66 20.22 3.25
CA ASN A 588 -37.22 21.17 4.28
C ASN A 588 -36.78 22.53 3.67
N PRO A 589 -37.62 23.22 2.87
CA PRO A 589 -37.25 24.43 2.15
C PRO A 589 -37.00 25.66 3.05
N GLU A 590 -37.40 25.62 4.31
CA GLU A 590 -37.16 26.68 5.30
C GLU A 590 -35.68 26.85 5.65
N VAL A 591 -34.89 25.79 5.51
CA VAL A 591 -33.44 25.77 5.78
C VAL A 591 -32.64 26.59 4.75
N GLU A 592 -33.22 26.86 3.58
CA GLU A 592 -32.54 27.63 2.52
C GLU A 592 -32.43 29.15 2.83
N GLY A 593 -33.18 29.70 3.79
CA GLY A 593 -33.01 31.08 4.28
C GLY A 593 -33.37 32.20 3.28
N GLU A 594 -34.53 32.83 3.50
CA GLU A 594 -35.17 33.91 2.70
C GLU A 594 -35.14 33.74 1.15
N ARG A 595 -36.33 33.64 0.55
CA ARG A 595 -36.49 33.79 -0.91
C ARG A 595 -35.92 35.14 -1.37
N PRO A 596 -35.23 35.21 -2.52
CA PRO A 596 -34.82 36.49 -3.09
C PRO A 596 -36.03 37.44 -3.25
N PRO A 597 -35.88 38.74 -2.98
CA PRO A 597 -36.99 39.66 -2.88
C PRO A 597 -37.76 39.72 -4.20
N ARG A 598 -39.10 39.70 -4.12
CA ARG A 598 -39.96 39.83 -5.31
C ARG A 598 -39.69 41.18 -5.98
N GLY A 599 -39.01 41.14 -7.13
CA GLY A 599 -38.70 42.32 -7.90
C GLY A 599 -39.95 43.14 -8.22
N GLY A 600 -39.87 44.45 -8.00
CA GLY A 600 -40.90 45.39 -8.44
C GLY A 600 -41.07 45.36 -9.96
N PRO A 601 -42.22 45.80 -10.50
CA PRO A 601 -42.47 45.77 -11.93
C PRO A 601 -41.44 46.63 -12.70
N PRO A 602 -40.90 46.15 -13.83
CA PRO A 602 -39.85 46.87 -14.56
C PRO A 602 -40.38 48.19 -15.17
N PRO A 603 -39.53 49.22 -15.29
CA PRO A 603 -39.91 50.48 -15.89
C PRO A 603 -40.25 50.31 -17.39
N ARG A 604 -41.33 50.96 -17.82
CA ARG A 604 -41.75 50.96 -19.24
C ARG A 604 -40.83 51.87 -20.07
N ASN A 605 -40.20 51.32 -21.10
CA ASN A 605 -39.64 52.07 -22.22
C ASN A 605 -40.22 51.57 -23.55
N GLY A 606 -40.34 52.47 -24.53
CA GLY A 606 -41.07 52.23 -25.79
C GLY A 606 -40.25 51.60 -26.92
N PRO A 607 -40.90 51.14 -28.01
CA PRO A 607 -40.27 50.42 -29.13
C PRO A 607 -39.76 51.35 -30.24
N PRO A 608 -38.78 50.87 -31.02
CA PRO A 608 -39.05 50.48 -32.42
C PRO A 608 -38.63 49.02 -32.67
N GLY A 609 -38.97 48.35 -33.78
CA GLY A 609 -39.81 48.76 -34.93
C GLY A 609 -39.45 47.93 -36.18
N GLY A 610 -40.27 46.95 -36.55
CA GLY A 610 -40.03 46.07 -37.72
C GLY A 610 -41.08 44.96 -37.84
N ARG A 611 -41.43 44.56 -39.08
CA ARG A 611 -42.47 43.54 -39.38
C ARG A 611 -42.20 42.90 -40.78
N PRO A 612 -42.95 41.86 -41.23
CA PRO A 612 -42.38 40.54 -41.50
C PRO A 612 -42.42 40.13 -42.99
N PRO A 613 -42.12 38.87 -43.34
CA PRO A 613 -43.18 37.83 -43.45
C PRO A 613 -42.75 36.44 -42.91
N GLY A 614 -43.60 35.40 -42.79
CA GLY A 614 -45.06 35.34 -42.98
C GLY A 614 -45.58 34.05 -43.67
N ARG A 615 -45.69 32.93 -42.95
CA ARG A 615 -46.39 31.64 -43.25
C ARG A 615 -46.42 30.80 -41.94
N GLY A 616 -47.38 29.92 -41.61
CA GLY A 616 -48.61 29.52 -42.32
C GLY A 616 -49.59 28.54 -41.60
N GLY A 617 -49.53 28.33 -40.28
CA GLY A 617 -50.49 27.49 -39.48
C GLY A 617 -50.48 25.97 -39.77
N PRO A 618 -51.40 25.16 -39.18
CA PRO A 618 -52.16 25.32 -37.92
C PRO A 618 -51.97 24.13 -36.92
N ALA A 619 -52.58 24.19 -35.73
CA ALA A 619 -52.71 23.05 -34.78
C ALA A 619 -54.04 22.28 -35.00
N PRO A 620 -54.26 21.08 -34.39
CA PRO A 620 -54.98 21.10 -33.10
C PRO A 620 -54.76 19.91 -32.11
N SER A 621 -55.28 20.13 -30.89
CA SER A 621 -55.91 19.16 -29.94
C SER A 621 -55.20 17.88 -29.48
N GLY A 622 -54.80 17.88 -28.20
CA GLY A 622 -54.32 16.72 -27.42
C GLY A 622 -55.35 15.65 -27.03
N PHE A 623 -54.99 14.82 -26.05
CA PHE A 623 -55.86 13.83 -25.38
C PHE A 623 -55.46 13.63 -23.90
N ARG A 624 -56.31 12.98 -23.09
CA ARG A 624 -56.06 12.67 -21.65
C ARG A 624 -55.78 11.17 -21.44
N PRO A 625 -55.11 10.78 -20.33
CA PRO A 625 -54.80 9.37 -20.04
C PRO A 625 -55.94 8.61 -19.30
N PRO A 626 -55.96 7.27 -19.37
CA PRO A 626 -56.70 6.39 -18.46
C PRO A 626 -55.78 5.73 -17.41
N ALA A 627 -56.38 5.09 -16.39
CA ALA A 627 -55.69 4.44 -15.26
C ALA A 627 -55.88 2.91 -15.24
N SER A 628 -55.19 2.23 -14.31
CA SER A 628 -55.15 0.77 -14.10
C SER A 628 -56.47 0.13 -13.64
N PRO A 629 -56.57 -1.21 -13.72
CA PRO A 629 -57.16 -1.94 -12.58
C PRO A 629 -56.56 -3.35 -12.22
N HIS A 630 -56.56 -3.63 -10.90
CA HIS A 630 -56.72 -4.95 -10.23
C HIS A 630 -55.57 -6.01 -10.10
N ARG A 631 -55.86 -7.00 -9.22
CA ARG A 631 -55.08 -8.05 -8.49
C ARG A 631 -56.05 -9.24 -8.21
N PRO A 632 -55.69 -10.33 -7.49
CA PRO A 632 -54.53 -11.26 -7.49
C PRO A 632 -55.02 -12.74 -7.73
N PRO A 633 -54.30 -13.84 -7.38
CA PRO A 633 -54.45 -14.42 -6.01
C PRO A 633 -53.32 -15.32 -5.39
N THR A 634 -53.22 -15.30 -4.05
CA THR A 634 -52.92 -16.42 -3.09
C THR A 634 -51.52 -17.10 -2.90
N CYS A 635 -51.36 -17.74 -1.73
CA CYS A 635 -50.18 -18.38 -1.05
C CYS A 635 -50.70 -19.60 -0.19
N PRO A 636 -50.01 -20.30 0.77
CA PRO A 636 -48.63 -20.34 1.33
C PRO A 636 -48.02 -21.80 1.23
N PRO A 637 -47.28 -22.50 2.17
CA PRO A 637 -46.65 -22.23 3.49
C PRO A 637 -45.15 -22.67 3.68
N ARG A 638 -44.80 -23.71 4.48
CA ARG A 638 -43.48 -23.93 5.15
C ARG A 638 -43.19 -25.38 5.67
N ALA A 639 -41.87 -25.74 5.77
CA ALA A 639 -41.18 -26.54 6.83
C ALA A 639 -41.58 -28.04 7.07
N PRO A 640 -40.87 -28.88 7.89
CA PRO A 640 -39.71 -28.67 8.81
C PRO A 640 -38.48 -29.62 8.58
N ALA A 641 -37.80 -30.14 9.63
CA ALA A 641 -36.36 -30.54 9.60
C ALA A 641 -35.91 -31.82 10.37
N ALA A 642 -34.70 -32.33 10.01
CA ALA A 642 -33.76 -33.21 10.77
C ALA A 642 -34.20 -34.68 11.08
N PRO A 643 -33.40 -35.60 11.72
CA PRO A 643 -32.02 -35.51 12.27
C PRO A 643 -31.05 -36.75 12.16
N VAL A 644 -29.79 -36.60 12.62
CA VAL A 644 -28.86 -37.55 13.32
C VAL A 644 -28.41 -38.91 12.70
N ARG A 645 -27.07 -39.15 12.66
CA ARG A 645 -26.36 -40.29 13.35
C ARG A 645 -24.82 -40.12 13.42
N CYS A 646 -24.17 -40.82 14.36
CA CYS A 646 -22.77 -40.64 14.78
C CYS A 646 -21.96 -41.95 14.86
N ALA A 647 -20.63 -41.85 14.85
CA ALA A 647 -19.64 -42.79 15.41
C ALA A 647 -18.27 -42.07 15.54
N VAL A 648 -17.37 -42.31 16.50
CA VAL A 648 -17.41 -43.10 17.76
C VAL A 648 -16.37 -42.52 18.78
N CYS A 649 -16.46 -42.90 20.06
CA CYS A 649 -15.57 -42.49 21.18
C CYS A 649 -14.13 -43.09 21.07
N ALA A 650 -13.12 -42.82 21.93
CA ALA A 650 -13.16 -42.52 23.38
C ALA A 650 -11.87 -41.83 23.96
N ARG A 651 -11.86 -41.68 25.30
CA ARG A 651 -10.83 -41.10 26.21
C ARG A 651 -9.77 -42.19 26.63
N PRO A 652 -8.80 -41.99 27.57
CA PRO A 652 -8.51 -40.82 28.43
C PRO A 652 -7.02 -40.46 28.70
N GLU A 653 -6.84 -39.37 29.47
CA GLU A 653 -5.75 -39.03 30.41
C GLU A 653 -5.59 -40.08 31.55
N PRO A 654 -4.54 -40.11 32.43
CA PRO A 654 -3.99 -38.93 33.13
C PRO A 654 -2.50 -38.97 33.58
N GLU A 655 -2.16 -38.04 34.50
CA GLU A 655 -1.00 -38.00 35.43
C GLU A 655 0.41 -37.67 34.88
N ALA A 656 1.37 -37.17 35.67
CA ALA A 656 1.42 -35.99 36.58
C ALA A 656 2.74 -35.97 37.39
N ALA A 657 3.17 -34.75 37.77
CA ALA A 657 3.95 -34.39 38.97
C ALA A 657 5.49 -34.63 39.05
N TYR A 658 6.15 -33.62 39.68
CA TYR A 658 7.54 -33.53 40.19
C TYR A 658 8.72 -33.75 39.21
N GLY A 659 9.88 -33.10 39.40
CA GLY A 659 10.25 -32.05 40.37
C GLY A 659 11.74 -31.66 40.31
N GLU A 660 12.07 -30.49 40.84
CA GLU A 660 13.36 -30.00 41.41
C GLU A 660 14.71 -30.58 40.89
N THR A 661 15.72 -29.77 40.54
CA THR A 661 16.54 -29.02 41.53
C THR A 661 17.57 -28.09 40.83
N GLY A 662 18.03 -27.02 41.52
CA GLY A 662 19.30 -26.32 41.22
C GLY A 662 20.50 -26.97 41.94
N PRO A 663 21.76 -26.48 41.85
CA PRO A 663 22.20 -25.06 41.80
C PRO A 663 23.25 -24.80 40.66
N GLY A 664 23.98 -23.68 40.52
CA GLY A 664 23.98 -22.35 41.19
C GLY A 664 25.41 -21.81 41.47
N ARG A 665 25.61 -20.47 41.40
CA ARG A 665 26.88 -19.70 41.57
C ARG A 665 27.87 -19.82 40.38
N GLY A 666 28.76 -18.85 40.08
CA GLY A 666 28.91 -17.47 40.58
C GLY A 666 30.29 -16.84 40.24
N ALA A 667 30.37 -15.49 40.15
CA ALA A 667 31.58 -14.66 39.88
C ALA A 667 32.24 -14.82 38.48
N GLY A 668 33.09 -13.90 37.97
CA GLY A 668 33.50 -12.57 38.47
C GLY A 668 34.50 -11.85 37.52
N ARG A 669 34.35 -10.53 37.31
CA ARG A 669 35.05 -9.67 36.31
C ARG A 669 36.59 -9.60 36.43
N MET A 670 37.28 -9.42 35.29
CA MET A 670 38.08 -8.23 34.88
C MET A 670 38.89 -8.54 33.59
N ASP A 671 38.69 -7.85 32.46
CA ASP A 671 39.22 -6.53 32.01
C ASP A 671 40.55 -6.63 31.22
N ALA A 672 40.48 -6.45 29.89
CA ALA A 672 41.59 -6.05 29.00
C ALA A 672 41.05 -5.53 27.65
N LYS A 673 41.89 -4.88 26.84
CA LYS A 673 41.51 -4.20 25.58
C LYS A 673 42.15 -4.81 24.32
N ASP A 674 41.60 -4.35 23.18
CA ASP A 674 42.19 -4.25 21.84
C ASP A 674 42.36 -5.53 21.00
N GLY A 675 41.98 -5.42 19.72
CA GLY A 675 42.02 -6.50 18.72
C GLY A 675 40.83 -6.44 17.76
N LYS A 676 41.07 -6.18 16.47
CA LYS A 676 40.07 -6.37 15.40
C LYS A 676 40.20 -7.79 14.84
N ASP A 677 39.07 -8.47 14.62
CA ASP A 677 38.98 -9.52 13.61
C ASP A 677 37.64 -9.38 12.83
N PRO A 678 37.67 -9.02 11.53
CA PRO A 678 36.47 -8.60 10.79
C PRO A 678 35.71 -9.78 10.16
N LYS A 679 35.36 -10.82 10.95
CA LYS A 679 34.73 -12.04 10.42
C LYS A 679 33.40 -12.49 11.05
N GLU A 680 32.96 -11.92 12.18
CA GLU A 680 31.80 -12.46 12.91
C GLU A 680 30.54 -11.56 12.87
N THR A 681 29.82 -11.55 11.75
CA THR A 681 28.35 -11.38 11.75
C THR A 681 27.69 -11.97 10.50
N GLU A 682 28.02 -13.22 10.16
CA GLU A 682 27.30 -13.96 9.11
C GLU A 682 25.82 -14.17 9.51
N ARG A 683 24.91 -14.16 8.53
CA ARG A 683 23.47 -13.96 8.78
C ARG A 683 22.76 -15.27 9.07
N LEU A 684 22.52 -15.59 10.35
CA LEU A 684 21.73 -16.77 10.75
C LEU A 684 20.31 -16.78 10.12
N ARG A 685 20.03 -17.77 9.26
CA ARG A 685 18.75 -17.93 8.52
C ARG A 685 17.86 -19.04 9.08
N VAL A 686 17.61 -19.02 10.39
CA VAL A 686 16.88 -20.09 11.10
C VAL A 686 15.43 -20.34 10.62
N GLY A 687 14.81 -19.44 9.85
CA GLY A 687 13.40 -19.52 9.45
C GLY A 687 13.01 -20.82 8.73
N ALA A 688 13.84 -21.31 7.80
CA ALA A 688 13.61 -22.57 7.11
C ALA A 688 13.76 -23.80 8.04
N ALA A 689 14.66 -23.74 9.02
CA ALA A 689 14.85 -24.80 10.02
C ALA A 689 13.66 -24.88 10.99
N VAL A 690 13.24 -23.73 11.54
CA VAL A 690 12.04 -23.58 12.38
C VAL A 690 10.81 -24.17 11.68
N ARG A 691 10.57 -23.78 10.43
CA ARG A 691 9.44 -24.28 9.61
C ARG A 691 9.47 -25.79 9.39
N ARG A 692 10.65 -26.37 9.15
CA ARG A 692 10.80 -27.83 8.97
C ARG A 692 10.58 -28.58 10.27
N ARG A 693 11.18 -28.14 11.39
CA ARG A 693 10.99 -28.79 12.69
C ARG A 693 9.55 -28.70 13.17
N ARG A 694 8.88 -27.55 13.00
CA ARG A 694 7.45 -27.39 13.30
C ARG A 694 6.58 -28.40 12.54
N ARG A 695 6.78 -28.54 11.23
CA ARG A 695 6.03 -29.51 10.40
C ARG A 695 6.37 -30.96 10.73
N ALA A 696 7.59 -31.25 11.17
CA ALA A 696 7.98 -32.59 11.63
C ALA A 696 7.37 -33.00 12.99
N LEU A 697 6.77 -32.04 13.72
CA LEU A 697 5.97 -32.25 14.92
C LEU A 697 4.46 -32.04 14.66
N ASP A 698 4.07 -31.87 13.40
CA ASP A 698 2.72 -31.51 12.91
C ASP A 698 2.04 -30.31 13.61
N LEU A 699 2.84 -29.40 14.18
CA LEU A 699 2.34 -28.26 14.95
C LEU A 699 1.86 -27.11 14.04
N THR A 700 0.74 -26.48 14.40
CA THR A 700 0.32 -25.21 13.78
C THR A 700 1.19 -24.04 14.25
N LEU A 701 1.20 -22.92 13.51
CA LEU A 701 1.85 -21.70 14.00
C LEU A 701 1.21 -21.16 15.29
N ALA A 702 -0.09 -21.44 15.53
CA ALA A 702 -0.78 -21.10 16.77
C ALA A 702 -0.26 -21.95 17.95
N ALA A 703 -0.11 -23.27 17.77
CA ALA A 703 0.43 -24.15 18.80
C ALA A 703 1.87 -23.81 19.19
N VAL A 704 2.71 -23.38 18.24
CA VAL A 704 4.07 -22.89 18.57
C VAL A 704 4.04 -21.48 19.18
N ALA A 705 3.09 -20.62 18.81
CA ALA A 705 2.91 -19.32 19.44
C ALA A 705 2.54 -19.46 20.92
N GLU A 706 1.61 -20.35 21.23
CA GLU A 706 1.20 -20.74 22.57
C GLU A 706 2.37 -21.35 23.36
N ARG A 707 2.98 -22.43 22.84
CA ARG A 707 4.11 -23.13 23.50
C ARG A 707 5.35 -22.24 23.72
N SER A 708 5.64 -21.29 22.83
CA SER A 708 6.77 -20.37 22.99
C SER A 708 6.41 -19.08 23.73
N GLY A 709 5.12 -18.74 23.84
CA GLY A 709 4.62 -17.43 24.29
C GLY A 709 5.09 -16.27 23.41
N LEU A 710 5.10 -16.45 22.08
CA LEU A 710 5.44 -15.46 21.06
C LEU A 710 4.28 -15.33 20.07
N SER A 711 4.04 -14.15 19.50
CA SER A 711 2.84 -13.96 18.65
C SER A 711 2.91 -14.72 17.32
N VAL A 712 1.76 -15.18 16.82
CA VAL A 712 1.65 -15.86 15.51
C VAL A 712 2.21 -14.99 14.36
N PRO A 713 1.96 -13.67 14.28
CA PRO A 713 2.61 -12.82 13.28
C PRO A 713 4.14 -12.81 13.39
N PHE A 714 4.69 -12.74 14.60
CA PHE A 714 6.14 -12.78 14.81
C PHE A 714 6.76 -14.11 14.38
N LEU A 715 6.16 -15.25 14.77
CA LEU A 715 6.64 -16.56 14.33
C LEU A 715 6.51 -16.75 12.81
N SER A 716 5.44 -16.24 12.21
CA SER A 716 5.29 -16.22 10.74
C SER A 716 6.38 -15.38 10.07
N GLN A 717 6.73 -14.20 10.64
CA GLN A 717 7.84 -13.40 10.14
C GLN A 717 9.20 -14.10 10.31
N VAL A 718 9.44 -14.80 11.44
CA VAL A 718 10.66 -15.58 11.66
C VAL A 718 10.76 -16.75 10.67
N GLU A 719 9.70 -17.53 10.47
CA GLU A 719 9.68 -18.63 9.49
C GLU A 719 9.92 -18.14 8.05
N ASN A 720 9.51 -16.91 7.72
CA ASN A 720 9.68 -16.30 6.40
C ASN A 720 10.94 -15.43 6.27
N GLU A 721 11.88 -15.50 7.21
CA GLU A 721 13.13 -14.70 7.25
C GLU A 721 12.91 -13.16 7.23
N ARG A 722 11.71 -12.71 7.62
CA ARG A 722 11.32 -11.28 7.69
C ARG A 722 11.58 -10.66 9.06
N ALA A 723 11.55 -11.44 10.14
CA ALA A 723 11.92 -11.00 11.49
C ALA A 723 13.18 -11.74 11.98
N ARG A 724 14.01 -11.01 12.73
CA ARG A 724 15.19 -11.58 13.42
C ARG A 724 14.81 -11.87 14.87
N PRO A 725 14.73 -13.14 15.30
CA PRO A 725 14.51 -13.45 16.71
C PRO A 725 15.73 -13.04 17.53
N SER A 726 15.52 -12.41 18.69
CA SER A 726 16.58 -12.27 19.70
C SER A 726 17.04 -13.65 20.18
N THR A 727 18.23 -13.77 20.78
CA THR A 727 18.71 -15.06 21.33
C THR A 727 17.70 -15.68 22.30
N ARG A 728 17.03 -14.86 23.14
CA ARG A 728 15.95 -15.29 24.04
C ARG A 728 14.70 -15.73 23.27
N SER A 729 14.34 -15.05 22.19
CA SER A 729 13.22 -15.43 21.32
C SER A 729 13.50 -16.75 20.58
N LEU A 730 14.73 -16.92 20.09
CA LEU A 730 15.17 -18.11 19.36
C LEU A 730 15.28 -19.32 20.28
N GLN A 731 15.73 -19.13 21.53
CA GLN A 731 15.66 -20.17 22.56
C GLN A 731 14.22 -20.62 22.80
N ARG A 732 13.29 -19.68 23.06
CA ARG A 732 11.85 -20.00 23.25
C ARG A 732 11.22 -20.71 22.04
N VAL A 733 11.69 -20.42 20.82
CA VAL A 733 11.29 -21.16 19.60
C VAL A 733 11.90 -22.57 19.55
N ALA A 734 13.15 -22.74 19.97
CA ALA A 734 13.81 -24.05 20.03
C ALA A 734 13.15 -24.96 21.09
N ASP A 735 12.88 -24.43 22.28
CA ASP A 735 12.22 -25.11 23.39
C ASP A 735 10.81 -25.58 22.97
N ALA A 736 10.02 -24.68 22.37
CA ALA A 736 8.68 -24.97 21.84
C ALA A 736 8.67 -25.92 20.62
N LEU A 737 9.84 -26.22 20.05
CA LEU A 737 10.04 -27.14 18.93
C LEU A 737 10.91 -28.35 19.31
N GLU A 738 11.08 -28.63 20.61
CA GLU A 738 11.79 -29.80 21.14
C GLU A 738 13.16 -29.98 20.47
N THR A 739 13.93 -28.91 20.42
CA THR A 739 15.25 -28.86 19.76
C THR A 739 16.14 -27.83 20.44
N THR A 740 17.43 -27.83 20.13
CA THR A 740 18.36 -26.78 20.57
C THR A 740 18.44 -25.66 19.54
N VAL A 741 18.85 -24.46 19.97
CA VAL A 741 19.21 -23.35 19.07
C VAL A 741 20.29 -23.82 18.09
N GLY A 742 21.34 -24.50 18.57
CA GLY A 742 22.42 -25.05 17.74
C GLY A 742 21.91 -25.86 16.54
N ARG A 743 21.02 -26.82 16.73
CA ARG A 743 20.41 -27.59 15.62
C ARG A 743 19.61 -26.73 14.64
N LEU A 744 18.97 -25.65 15.10
CA LEU A 744 18.24 -24.72 14.22
C LEU A 744 19.20 -23.85 13.40
N VAL A 745 20.40 -23.55 13.91
CA VAL A 745 21.48 -22.86 13.17
C VAL A 745 22.13 -23.80 12.16
N GLU A 746 22.56 -24.98 12.61
CA GLU A 746 23.16 -26.05 11.79
C GLU A 746 22.25 -26.45 10.62
N ALA A 747 20.95 -26.63 10.88
CA ALA A 747 19.99 -26.91 9.82
C ALA A 747 19.73 -25.70 8.89
N SER A 748 20.16 -24.48 9.21
CA SER A 748 19.94 -23.29 8.36
C SER A 748 20.90 -23.19 7.17
N ASP A 749 22.11 -23.76 7.26
CA ASP A 749 23.09 -23.75 6.16
C ASP A 749 22.68 -24.64 4.97
N ALA A 750 21.77 -25.60 5.18
CA ALA A 750 21.19 -26.47 4.15
C ALA A 750 20.17 -25.73 3.25
N ALA A 751 20.64 -24.68 2.57
CA ALA A 751 19.96 -24.05 1.45
C ALA A 751 20.00 -24.99 0.23
N ARG A 752 18.83 -25.26 -0.39
CA ARG A 752 18.75 -26.15 -1.56
C ARG A 752 19.27 -25.46 -2.82
N THR A 753 20.58 -25.53 -3.03
CA THR A 753 21.26 -25.06 -4.24
C THR A 753 20.98 -25.97 -5.44
N ILE A 754 20.59 -25.38 -6.58
CA ILE A 754 20.53 -26.08 -7.86
C ILE A 754 21.75 -25.67 -8.69
N ALA A 755 22.79 -26.51 -8.69
CA ALA A 755 23.95 -26.33 -9.57
C ALA A 755 23.65 -26.91 -10.96
N VAL A 756 24.00 -26.18 -12.02
CA VAL A 756 23.84 -26.65 -13.41
C VAL A 756 25.18 -26.51 -14.14
N VAL A 757 26.04 -27.51 -13.99
CA VAL A 757 27.31 -27.58 -14.71
C VAL A 757 27.04 -28.04 -16.15
N ARG A 758 27.25 -27.15 -17.11
CA ARG A 758 27.16 -27.48 -18.55
C ARG A 758 28.43 -28.18 -19.02
N ALA A 759 28.34 -28.93 -20.13
CA ALA A 759 29.53 -29.41 -20.82
C ALA A 759 30.30 -28.20 -21.39
N PRO A 760 31.62 -28.08 -21.14
CA PRO A 760 32.41 -26.98 -21.67
C PRO A 760 32.66 -27.16 -23.18
N ALA A 761 32.61 -26.05 -23.91
CA ALA A 761 33.83 -25.63 -24.57
C ALA A 761 34.61 -24.81 -23.53
N ASP A 762 35.92 -24.92 -23.56
CA ASP A 762 36.90 -24.61 -22.49
C ASP A 762 36.57 -23.41 -21.56
N THR A 763 36.75 -23.61 -20.25
CA THR A 763 36.86 -22.53 -19.25
C THR A 763 38.06 -22.80 -18.36
N GLU A 764 38.98 -21.84 -18.30
CA GLU A 764 40.41 -22.04 -17.96
C GLU A 764 40.74 -21.96 -16.46
N ASP A 765 39.79 -22.37 -15.59
CA ASP A 765 39.85 -22.11 -14.14
C ASP A 765 39.38 -23.32 -13.32
N ASP A 766 40.33 -24.18 -12.94
CA ASP A 766 40.36 -25.08 -11.78
C ASP A 766 41.78 -25.71 -11.67
N LEU A 767 42.34 -25.78 -10.45
CA LEU A 767 43.76 -26.02 -10.11
C LEU A 767 44.47 -27.25 -10.74
N VAL A 768 45.56 -27.00 -11.48
CA VAL A 768 46.83 -27.77 -11.63
C VAL A 768 46.80 -29.26 -12.07
N TYR A 769 45.88 -30.11 -11.62
CA TYR A 769 45.86 -31.55 -11.89
C TYR A 769 45.23 -31.92 -13.25
N ALA A 770 45.94 -31.53 -14.30
CA ALA A 770 45.81 -31.94 -15.71
C ALA A 770 44.51 -31.55 -16.46
N ARG A 771 44.67 -31.35 -17.79
CA ARG A 771 43.58 -31.09 -18.76
C ARG A 771 42.66 -32.31 -19.03
N ARG A 772 42.51 -33.20 -18.05
CA ARG A 772 41.84 -34.51 -18.18
C ARG A 772 40.79 -34.80 -17.10
N THR A 773 40.60 -33.89 -16.14
CA THR A 773 39.65 -34.04 -15.04
C THR A 773 38.68 -32.86 -15.00
N ARG A 774 37.38 -33.13 -14.83
CA ARG A 774 36.31 -32.12 -14.88
C ARG A 774 35.35 -32.27 -13.70
N ARG A 775 35.18 -31.23 -12.89
CA ARG A 775 34.19 -31.20 -11.80
C ARG A 775 32.76 -31.11 -12.35
N LEU A 776 31.93 -32.09 -12.01
CA LEU A 776 30.50 -32.14 -12.39
C LEU A 776 29.59 -31.42 -11.39
N VAL A 777 30.08 -31.17 -10.17
CA VAL A 777 29.40 -30.43 -9.11
C VAL A 777 30.28 -29.26 -8.66
N ARG A 778 29.71 -28.06 -8.49
CA ARG A 778 30.43 -26.83 -8.11
C ARG A 778 29.80 -26.17 -6.89
N GLY A 779 30.62 -25.87 -5.87
CA GLY A 779 30.22 -25.25 -4.59
C GLY A 779 30.51 -26.15 -3.38
N ARG A 780 30.15 -25.70 -2.17
CA ARG A 780 30.25 -26.51 -0.94
C ARG A 780 29.04 -27.46 -0.86
N HIS A 781 29.26 -28.74 -1.16
CA HIS A 781 28.24 -29.79 -1.12
C HIS A 781 28.78 -31.05 -0.44
N GLN A 782 27.90 -31.88 0.12
CA GLN A 782 28.25 -33.19 0.71
C GLN A 782 28.50 -34.29 -0.35
N LEU A 783 28.47 -33.93 -1.65
CA LEU A 783 28.71 -34.85 -2.76
C LEU A 783 29.66 -34.17 -3.74
N GLU A 784 30.78 -34.83 -4.00
CA GLU A 784 31.77 -34.50 -5.02
C GLU A 784 31.52 -35.42 -6.22
N ALA A 785 31.65 -34.89 -7.43
CA ALA A 785 31.55 -35.67 -8.65
C ALA A 785 32.55 -35.17 -9.68
N LEU A 786 33.39 -36.07 -10.19
CA LEU A 786 34.48 -35.83 -11.12
C LEU A 786 34.27 -36.67 -12.38
N GLU A 787 34.54 -36.10 -13.55
CA GLU A 787 34.63 -36.79 -14.82
C GLU A 787 36.09 -36.78 -15.27
N PHE A 788 36.71 -37.96 -15.33
CA PHE A 788 38.04 -38.18 -15.89
C PHE A 788 37.91 -38.56 -17.38
N THR A 789 38.80 -38.05 -18.22
CA THR A 789 38.73 -38.18 -19.68
C THR A 789 40.10 -38.46 -20.29
N GLY A 790 40.18 -39.44 -21.19
CA GLY A 790 41.41 -39.80 -21.90
C GLY A 790 42.12 -41.00 -21.29
N GLU A 791 43.42 -41.13 -21.60
CA GLU A 791 44.30 -42.06 -20.90
C GLU A 791 44.60 -41.55 -19.49
N TYR A 792 44.40 -42.39 -18.49
CA TYR A 792 44.63 -42.08 -17.08
C TYR A 792 45.06 -43.39 -16.40
N ASP A 793 46.19 -43.37 -15.69
CA ASP A 793 46.76 -44.51 -14.97
C ASP A 793 47.25 -44.01 -13.62
N THR A 794 46.80 -44.61 -12.52
CA THR A 794 47.05 -44.11 -11.17
C THR A 794 48.08 -44.96 -10.46
N GLU A 795 49.32 -44.48 -10.40
CA GLU A 795 50.38 -45.13 -9.63
C GLU A 795 50.13 -45.08 -8.10
N GLY A 796 49.27 -44.17 -7.64
CA GLY A 796 48.85 -44.05 -6.23
C GLY A 796 47.56 -44.83 -5.88
N GLU A 797 47.48 -45.34 -4.65
CA GLU A 797 46.24 -45.83 -4.04
C GLU A 797 45.37 -44.67 -3.54
N PHE A 798 44.06 -44.74 -3.77
CA PHE A 798 43.04 -43.88 -3.17
C PHE A 798 42.35 -44.59 -2.00
N GLN A 799 41.94 -43.81 -1.01
CA GLN A 799 41.12 -44.28 0.12
C GLN A 799 40.16 -43.17 0.55
N HIS A 800 38.91 -43.22 0.08
CA HIS A 800 37.87 -42.29 0.51
C HIS A 800 37.22 -42.77 1.82
N ARG A 801 36.96 -41.84 2.75
CA ARG A 801 36.41 -42.16 4.09
C ARG A 801 34.97 -42.69 4.04
N ASN A 802 34.20 -42.16 3.10
CA ASN A 802 32.79 -42.48 2.87
C ASN A 802 32.65 -43.15 1.50
N ASP A 803 31.44 -43.65 1.22
CA ASP A 803 31.15 -44.43 0.02
C ASP A 803 31.43 -43.70 -1.30
N GLU A 804 31.83 -44.50 -2.29
CA GLU A 804 32.23 -44.08 -3.63
C GLU A 804 31.52 -44.92 -4.71
N MET A 805 31.15 -44.26 -5.82
CA MET A 805 30.59 -44.88 -7.01
C MET A 805 31.39 -44.47 -8.25
N MET A 806 31.91 -45.45 -8.97
CA MET A 806 32.57 -45.29 -10.27
C MET A 806 31.64 -45.75 -11.39
N TYR A 807 31.49 -44.97 -12.45
CA TYR A 807 30.63 -45.27 -13.61
C TYR A 807 31.37 -45.00 -14.93
N VAL A 808 31.46 -46.01 -15.80
CA VAL A 808 32.12 -45.88 -17.09
C VAL A 808 31.15 -45.30 -18.12
N ALA A 809 31.24 -44.00 -18.38
CA ALA A 809 30.39 -43.31 -19.35
C ALA A 809 30.77 -43.65 -20.81
N ASP A 810 32.06 -43.84 -21.09
CA ASP A 810 32.56 -44.38 -22.36
C ASP A 810 33.94 -45.06 -22.18
N GLY A 811 34.35 -45.92 -23.11
CA GLY A 811 35.60 -46.68 -23.02
C GLY A 811 35.55 -47.85 -22.02
N ALA A 812 36.67 -48.15 -21.34
CA ALA A 812 36.76 -49.22 -20.34
C ALA A 812 37.95 -49.06 -19.39
N VAL A 813 37.74 -49.30 -18.09
CA VAL A 813 38.77 -49.24 -17.04
C VAL A 813 39.06 -50.61 -16.41
N GLU A 814 40.19 -50.69 -15.70
CA GLU A 814 40.51 -51.76 -14.76
C GLU A 814 40.74 -51.11 -13.39
N VAL A 815 39.97 -51.55 -12.39
CA VAL A 815 40.04 -51.08 -11.00
C VAL A 815 40.54 -52.22 -10.14
N GLU A 816 41.59 -52.00 -9.35
CA GLU A 816 42.06 -52.95 -8.36
C GLU A 816 41.67 -52.48 -6.96
N ALA A 817 40.90 -53.29 -6.24
CA ALA A 817 40.44 -53.01 -4.87
C ALA A 817 40.53 -54.29 -4.02
N GLU A 818 40.95 -54.17 -2.76
CA GLU A 818 41.15 -55.30 -1.84
C GLU A 818 41.96 -56.48 -2.46
N GLY A 819 42.96 -56.16 -3.28
CA GLY A 819 43.81 -57.14 -3.97
C GLY A 819 43.14 -57.91 -5.13
N ARG A 820 42.03 -57.38 -5.69
CA ARG A 820 41.33 -57.97 -6.83
C ARG A 820 41.16 -56.96 -7.96
N ALA A 821 41.54 -57.35 -9.18
CA ALA A 821 41.31 -56.57 -10.39
C ALA A 821 39.90 -56.82 -10.95
N HIS A 822 39.18 -55.72 -11.20
CA HIS A 822 37.82 -55.67 -11.75
C HIS A 822 37.86 -54.84 -13.04
N ARG A 823 37.57 -55.47 -14.19
CA ARG A 823 37.47 -54.78 -15.47
C ARG A 823 36.04 -54.32 -15.72
N LEU A 824 35.87 -53.03 -16.05
CA LEU A 824 34.58 -52.36 -16.25
C LEU A 824 34.53 -51.77 -17.66
N GLY A 825 33.53 -52.12 -18.45
CA GLY A 825 33.23 -51.52 -19.74
C GLY A 825 32.19 -50.40 -19.65
N ARG A 826 32.00 -49.68 -20.76
CA ARG A 826 30.93 -48.67 -20.92
C ARG A 826 29.58 -49.14 -20.39
N GLY A 827 29.03 -48.42 -19.42
CA GLY A 827 27.76 -48.68 -18.75
C GLY A 827 27.90 -49.43 -17.42
N ASP A 828 29.05 -50.06 -17.16
CA ASP A 828 29.31 -50.73 -15.88
C ASP A 828 29.50 -49.73 -14.74
N THR A 829 29.17 -50.18 -13.54
CA THR A 829 29.29 -49.43 -12.28
C THR A 829 30.06 -50.27 -11.26
N LEU A 830 30.97 -49.64 -10.52
CA LEU A 830 31.57 -50.21 -9.33
C LEU A 830 31.22 -49.33 -8.13
N PHE A 831 30.89 -49.98 -7.01
CA PHE A 831 30.64 -49.33 -5.72
C PHE A 831 31.71 -49.78 -4.74
N LEU A 832 32.28 -48.82 -4.01
CA LEU A 832 33.28 -49.04 -2.98
C LEU A 832 32.78 -48.42 -1.68
N SER A 833 32.64 -49.23 -0.63
CA SER A 833 32.29 -48.73 0.70
C SER A 833 33.41 -47.86 1.26
N GLY A 834 33.04 -46.88 2.09
CA GLY A 834 33.99 -46.02 2.78
C GLY A 834 35.10 -46.79 3.49
N GLY A 835 36.36 -46.42 3.20
CA GLY A 835 37.57 -47.03 3.73
C GLY A 835 38.23 -48.10 2.84
N VAL A 836 37.59 -48.56 1.76
CA VAL A 836 38.22 -49.49 0.80
C VAL A 836 39.38 -48.81 0.07
N ARG A 837 40.52 -49.49 -0.03
CA ARG A 837 41.65 -49.02 -0.85
C ARG A 837 41.55 -49.51 -2.26
N HIS A 838 41.82 -48.64 -3.22
CA HIS A 838 41.79 -48.99 -4.63
C HIS A 838 42.74 -48.15 -5.48
N ARG A 839 43.05 -48.64 -6.69
CA ARG A 839 43.70 -47.90 -7.78
C ARG A 839 42.99 -48.22 -9.10
N TRP A 840 43.08 -47.37 -10.12
CA TRP A 840 42.40 -47.64 -11.38
C TRP A 840 43.14 -47.06 -12.59
N ARG A 841 42.91 -47.68 -13.76
CA ARG A 841 43.52 -47.26 -15.03
C ARG A 841 42.59 -47.44 -16.22
N ALA A 842 42.70 -46.56 -17.19
CA ALA A 842 42.05 -46.69 -18.49
C ALA A 842 42.69 -47.83 -19.29
N THR A 843 41.88 -48.78 -19.77
CA THR A 843 42.35 -49.86 -20.67
C THR A 843 42.09 -49.57 -22.15
N VAL A 844 41.49 -48.41 -22.45
CA VAL A 844 41.16 -47.92 -23.79
C VAL A 844 41.41 -46.39 -23.83
N PRO A 845 42.04 -45.84 -24.89
CA PRO A 845 42.15 -44.39 -25.06
C PRO A 845 40.78 -43.68 -25.09
N GLU A 846 40.73 -42.40 -24.75
CA GLU A 846 39.49 -41.61 -24.66
C GLU A 846 38.40 -42.18 -23.73
N THR A 847 38.78 -43.04 -22.77
CA THR A 847 37.88 -43.51 -21.71
C THR A 847 37.34 -42.33 -20.90
N ARG A 848 36.05 -42.41 -20.53
CA ARG A 848 35.35 -41.42 -19.70
C ARG A 848 34.81 -42.09 -18.46
N LEU A 849 35.43 -41.82 -17.31
CA LEU A 849 35.03 -42.37 -16.01
C LEU A 849 34.43 -41.26 -15.16
N VAL A 850 33.22 -41.46 -14.66
CA VAL A 850 32.61 -40.59 -13.65
C VAL A 850 32.81 -41.22 -12.28
N VAL A 851 33.43 -40.49 -11.36
CA VAL A 851 33.62 -40.87 -9.96
C VAL A 851 32.79 -39.94 -9.09
N VAL A 852 32.00 -40.51 -8.18
CA VAL A 852 31.12 -39.79 -7.26
C VAL A 852 31.43 -40.23 -5.82
N THR A 853 31.77 -39.28 -4.95
CA THR A 853 32.13 -39.55 -3.55
C THR A 853 31.29 -38.69 -2.60
N VAL A 854 30.96 -39.24 -1.42
CA VAL A 854 30.28 -38.49 -0.35
C VAL A 854 31.32 -37.75 0.49
N ALA A 855 31.36 -36.42 0.38
CA ALA A 855 32.42 -35.61 0.96
C ALA A 855 32.11 -35.16 2.40
N ASP A 856 32.93 -35.63 3.35
CA ASP A 856 33.47 -34.70 4.35
C ASP A 856 34.51 -33.80 3.64
N HIS A 857 34.75 -32.57 4.14
CA HIS A 857 35.66 -31.61 3.50
C HIS A 857 37.02 -32.25 3.13
N ILE A 858 37.28 -32.41 1.82
CA ILE A 858 38.58 -32.84 1.33
C ILE A 858 39.60 -31.75 1.63
N VAL A 859 40.45 -32.03 2.62
CA VAL A 859 41.76 -31.38 2.77
C VAL A 859 42.72 -32.18 1.89
N GLU A 860 43.11 -31.62 0.75
CA GLU A 860 44.28 -32.12 0.02
C GLU A 860 45.46 -32.07 0.99
N THR A 861 46.03 -33.22 1.31
CA THR A 861 47.28 -33.31 2.05
C THR A 861 48.40 -33.21 1.00
N PRO A 862 49.21 -32.14 0.97
CA PRO A 862 50.26 -32.01 -0.02
C PRO A 862 51.27 -33.15 0.13
N ALA A 863 51.75 -33.69 -0.99
CA ALA A 863 52.77 -34.73 -0.97
C ALA A 863 54.07 -34.19 -0.33
N ASP A 864 54.59 -34.92 0.67
CA ASP A 864 55.80 -34.55 1.39
C ASP A 864 56.99 -34.48 0.43
N THR A 865 57.45 -33.25 0.17
CA THR A 865 58.55 -32.93 -0.74
C THR A 865 59.66 -32.27 0.07
N THR A 866 60.39 -33.12 0.77
CA THR A 866 61.44 -32.77 1.73
C THR A 866 62.60 -31.95 1.13
N ARG A 867 62.64 -30.63 1.42
CA ARG A 867 63.86 -29.93 1.90
C ARG A 867 63.62 -28.48 2.35
#